data_AF-A0A2E4F365-F1
#
_entry.id   AF-A0A2E4F365-F1
#
_cell.length_a   1.000
_cell.length_b   1.000
_cell.length_c   1.000
_cell.angle_alpha   90.00
_cell.angle_beta   90.00
_cell.angle_gamma   90.00
#
_symmetry.space_group_name_H-M   'P 1'
#
loop_
_entity.id
_entity.type
_entity.pdbx_description
1 polymer ?
#
loop_
_entity_poly.entity_id
_entity_poly.type
_entity_poly.pdbx_seq_one_letter_code
_entity_poly.pdbx_strand_id
1 'polypeptide(L)'
;MDRRTFLRQSGLVACGTAALTTTLPLTRVRKAQAAGNIGAAGEMRKVLSVCTHCSVGCTVTAEVKDGVWVGQEPSFDSPFNLGAHCAKGASVREHAHGERRLKYPTKKVGGEWKRIGWDQAIEEIGNRLSKIREEAGPDSVYWLGSAKFSNEQAYLFRKFAAFWGSNNVDHQARICHSTTVAGVANTWGYGAMTNSYNDIHNSRAMFFIGGNPAEANPVSLLHILKAKEQNQAPLIVCDPRFTRTAAHADEYVRLRPGTDVALVWGLLWHIFENEWEDKEFINQRVWGMDQIRSEVAKWTPDEVERVTGAPGSQLKRVAQILANNRPATVVWCMGGTQHTNGNNNTRAYCILQLALGNMGKAGGGTNIFRGHDNVQGATDLGVLCNTLPGYYGLSAGAWKHWARVWETDYNYLLDRFASVEIMSAKGIPVSRWFDGVIEDPAQIEQPNPIKGMIFWGHAPNSQTRLPDMKKALEQLDTLVVVDPYPTMTAVMQDRSDGVYLLPAATQFETYGSVTASNRSIQWRDKVIDPLFEARPDQDVIYLFARKFGFSDKMFKNIRVENDAPFVEDITHEINRGMWTIGYTGQSPERIRKHMANQKSFDRTTLQAVGGPCDGEYYGMPWPAWGTPEMGHPGTPILYDTSKSVADGGLCFRARFGVERDGENLLAEGSHPVGSEIEDGYPEFTMAMLLKLGWDKDLTSQERGKIEEIGGNDIGKVNWKTDLSGGIQRVAIKHGCAPFGNAKARSVVWTFPDPVPIHREPLYTPRRDLVADYPTYDDKVFYRLPTLYKSIQEKDFAKDYPLILTSGRLVEYEGGGEETRSNPWLAELQQEMFAEVNPFDANNLGIGDGDDIWLEGAEGARVLVKAMLTERVGRGVVFMPFHFGGHWMGENLREKYPSGTDPYVLGEAANTAQTYGYDSVTAMQETKCTLCRIEPA
;
A
#
# COMPACT_ATOMS: atom_id res chain seq x y z
N MET A 1 47.32 25.15 -8.54
CA MET A 1 47.37 26.32 -7.63
C MET A 1 47.36 25.79 -6.21
N ASP A 2 48.36 26.10 -5.38
CA ASP A 2 48.49 25.47 -4.06
C ASP A 2 47.66 26.15 -2.97
N ARG A 3 47.44 25.42 -1.86
CA ARG A 3 46.57 25.80 -0.73
C ARG A 3 47.00 27.10 -0.04
N ARG A 4 48.30 27.45 -0.07
CA ARG A 4 48.82 28.71 0.50
C ARG A 4 48.54 29.90 -0.40
N THR A 5 48.57 29.68 -1.71
CA THR A 5 48.26 30.71 -2.72
C THR A 5 46.77 31.07 -2.68
N PHE A 6 45.89 30.08 -2.52
CA PHE A 6 44.45 30.30 -2.36
C PHE A 6 44.13 31.11 -1.11
N LEU A 7 44.67 30.74 0.06
CA LEU A 7 44.39 31.43 1.33
C LEU A 7 44.88 32.89 1.36
N ARG A 8 46.00 33.20 0.69
CA ARG A 8 46.49 34.59 0.57
C ARG A 8 45.59 35.46 -0.32
N GLN A 9 45.02 34.89 -1.38
CA GLN A 9 44.10 35.63 -2.26
C GLN A 9 42.71 35.79 -1.64
N SER A 10 42.21 34.80 -0.88
CA SER A 10 40.96 34.92 -0.14
C SER A 10 41.02 35.98 0.98
N GLY A 11 42.19 36.13 1.63
CA GLY A 11 42.40 37.14 2.67
C GLY A 11 42.38 38.59 2.18
N LEU A 12 42.78 38.84 0.93
CA LEU A 12 42.80 40.20 0.36
C LEU A 12 41.44 40.65 -0.21
N VAL A 13 40.54 39.71 -0.54
CA VAL A 13 39.17 40.02 -1.01
C VAL A 13 38.22 40.31 0.16
N ALA A 14 38.46 39.70 1.32
CA ALA A 14 37.64 39.88 2.52
C ALA A 14 37.83 41.24 3.21
N CYS A 15 39.01 41.86 3.11
CA CYS A 15 39.26 43.18 3.72
C CYS A 15 38.87 44.36 2.81
N GLY A 16 38.75 44.16 1.50
CA GLY A 16 38.35 45.22 0.55
C GLY A 16 36.84 45.47 0.47
N THR A 17 36.02 44.49 0.87
CA THR A 17 34.55 44.58 0.80
C THR A 17 33.90 45.12 2.07
N ALA A 18 34.63 45.16 3.19
CA ALA A 18 34.12 45.71 4.45
C ALA A 18 34.13 47.25 4.52
N ALA A 19 34.85 47.94 3.62
CA ALA A 19 34.95 49.41 3.63
C ALA A 19 33.97 50.11 2.66
N LEU A 20 33.24 49.37 1.83
CA LEU A 20 32.26 49.92 0.87
C LEU A 20 30.80 49.80 1.34
N THR A 21 30.56 49.20 2.50
CA THR A 21 29.20 48.98 3.05
C THR A 21 28.72 50.10 3.97
N THR A 22 29.54 51.09 4.32
CA THR A 22 29.16 52.16 5.26
C THR A 22 28.66 53.46 4.63
N THR A 23 28.52 53.54 3.30
CA THR A 23 28.04 54.77 2.63
C THR A 23 26.89 54.58 1.63
N LEU A 24 26.27 53.39 1.58
CA LEU A 24 25.04 53.20 0.80
C LEU A 24 23.83 53.47 1.71
N PRO A 25 22.94 54.43 1.38
CA PRO A 25 21.78 54.70 2.18
C PRO A 25 20.89 53.46 2.21
N LEU A 26 20.46 53.07 3.42
CA LEU A 26 19.39 52.10 3.71
C LEU A 26 18.03 52.60 3.18
N THR A 27 17.96 52.94 1.90
CA THR A 27 16.75 53.35 1.21
C THR A 27 16.27 52.23 0.30
N ARG A 28 15.20 51.59 0.78
CA ARG A 28 14.22 50.80 0.03
C ARG A 28 14.71 49.43 -0.47
N VAL A 29 14.68 48.45 0.42
CA VAL A 29 14.06 47.16 0.05
C VAL A 29 12.63 47.50 -0.37
N ARG A 30 12.39 47.65 -1.67
CA ARG A 30 11.01 47.68 -2.18
C ARG A 30 10.42 46.30 -1.87
N LYS A 31 9.33 46.25 -1.12
CA LYS A 31 8.39 45.12 -1.21
C LYS A 31 8.21 44.83 -2.69
N ALA A 32 8.38 43.58 -3.10
CA ALA A 32 7.92 43.17 -4.42
C ALA A 32 6.44 43.55 -4.50
N GLN A 33 6.13 44.60 -5.27
CA GLN A 33 4.78 44.81 -5.72
C GLN A 33 4.51 43.67 -6.68
N ALA A 34 3.65 42.74 -6.26
CA ALA A 34 3.03 41.80 -7.16
C ALA A 34 2.60 42.56 -8.41
N ALA A 35 2.97 42.05 -9.59
CA ALA A 35 2.46 42.57 -10.84
C ALA A 35 0.93 42.68 -10.67
N GLY A 36 0.42 43.91 -10.77
CA GLY A 36 -0.97 44.20 -10.46
C GLY A 36 -1.88 43.27 -11.26
N ASN A 37 -2.87 42.69 -10.57
CA ASN A 37 -3.97 41.95 -11.18
C ASN A 37 -4.50 42.72 -12.39
N ILE A 38 -4.11 42.29 -13.59
CA ILE A 38 -4.78 42.68 -14.82
C ILE A 38 -6.02 41.81 -14.89
N GLY A 39 -7.12 42.35 -14.35
CA GLY A 39 -8.48 41.99 -14.68
C GLY A 39 -8.94 40.56 -14.33
N ALA A 40 -9.53 40.40 -13.14
CA ALA A 40 -10.75 39.61 -12.96
C ALA A 40 -11.32 39.88 -11.56
N ALA A 41 -12.53 40.43 -11.49
CA ALA A 41 -13.28 40.55 -10.25
C ALA A 41 -13.74 39.15 -9.81
N GLY A 42 -13.23 38.66 -8.69
CA GLY A 42 -13.58 37.36 -8.09
C GLY A 42 -12.73 37.11 -6.84
N GLU A 43 -13.34 36.65 -5.75
CA GLU A 43 -12.64 36.32 -4.49
C GLU A 43 -11.85 35.02 -4.66
N MET A 44 -10.56 35.03 -4.29
CA MET A 44 -9.72 33.84 -4.33
C MET A 44 -9.94 33.02 -3.05
N ARG A 45 -10.44 31.79 -3.19
CA ARG A 45 -10.63 30.84 -2.09
C ARG A 45 -9.43 29.89 -2.01
N LYS A 46 -8.96 29.62 -0.79
CA LYS A 46 -8.01 28.53 -0.52
C LYS A 46 -8.75 27.28 -0.08
N VAL A 47 -8.46 26.15 -0.72
CA VAL A 47 -9.02 24.83 -0.39
C VAL A 47 -7.89 23.90 -0.01
N LEU A 48 -8.02 23.21 1.13
CA LEU A 48 -7.05 22.20 1.54
C LEU A 48 -7.51 20.84 1.04
N SER A 49 -6.60 20.12 0.38
CA SER A 49 -6.82 18.73 -0.01
C SER A 49 -5.53 17.93 0.18
N VAL A 50 -5.54 16.66 -0.20
CA VAL A 50 -4.42 15.73 0.00
C VAL A 50 -3.94 15.21 -1.35
N CYS A 51 -2.63 15.23 -1.59
CA CYS A 51 -2.01 14.69 -2.80
C CYS A 51 -2.50 13.27 -3.10
N THR A 52 -2.70 12.97 -4.38
CA THR A 52 -3.36 11.75 -4.87
C THR A 52 -2.40 10.67 -5.37
N HIS A 53 -1.09 10.82 -5.15
CA HIS A 53 -0.07 9.92 -5.71
C HIS A 53 0.37 8.85 -4.69
N CYS A 54 1.34 9.17 -3.83
CA CYS A 54 1.88 8.21 -2.86
C CYS A 54 1.26 8.37 -1.45
N SER A 55 1.46 7.37 -0.60
CA SER A 55 0.90 7.27 0.74
C SER A 55 1.49 8.20 1.82
N VAL A 56 2.36 9.15 1.46
CA VAL A 56 2.90 10.14 2.44
C VAL A 56 1.79 11.02 2.99
N GLY A 57 0.77 11.33 2.18
CA GLY A 57 -0.37 12.15 2.61
C GLY A 57 -0.08 13.65 2.64
N CYS A 58 0.75 14.15 1.71
CA CYS A 58 1.08 15.57 1.62
C CYS A 58 -0.17 16.44 1.41
N THR A 59 -0.29 17.54 2.15
CA THR A 59 -1.39 18.50 1.97
C THR A 59 -1.06 19.47 0.84
N VAL A 60 -2.05 19.68 -0.02
CA VAL A 60 -2.06 20.63 -1.13
C VAL A 60 -2.99 21.78 -0.75
N THR A 61 -2.51 23.02 -0.85
CA THR A 61 -3.34 24.23 -0.73
C THR A 61 -3.66 24.71 -2.14
N ALA A 62 -4.87 24.42 -2.60
CA ALA A 62 -5.36 24.87 -3.90
C ALA A 62 -5.92 26.29 -3.81
N GLU A 63 -5.63 27.11 -4.81
CA GLU A 63 -6.15 28.46 -4.98
C GLU A 63 -7.21 28.43 -6.08
N VAL A 64 -8.45 28.71 -5.72
CA VAL A 64 -9.63 28.62 -6.59
C VAL A 64 -10.24 30.00 -6.76
N LYS A 65 -10.50 30.38 -8.00
CA LYS A 65 -11.13 31.65 -8.36
C LYS A 65 -12.25 31.38 -9.36
N ASP A 66 -13.46 31.84 -9.06
CA ASP A 66 -14.65 31.67 -9.91
C ASP A 66 -14.88 30.19 -10.33
N GLY A 67 -14.63 29.25 -9.41
CA GLY A 67 -14.77 27.81 -9.64
C GLY A 67 -13.60 27.15 -10.38
N VAL A 68 -12.58 27.91 -10.78
CA VAL A 68 -11.39 27.43 -11.50
C VAL A 68 -10.19 27.34 -10.56
N TRP A 69 -9.47 26.22 -10.59
CA TRP A 69 -8.22 26.06 -9.85
C TRP A 69 -7.07 26.77 -10.60
N VAL A 70 -6.63 27.91 -10.07
CA VAL A 70 -5.69 28.83 -10.72
C VAL A 70 -4.25 28.72 -10.21
N GLY A 71 -4.05 28.21 -9.00
CA GLY A 71 -2.72 28.06 -8.39
C GLY A 71 -2.70 26.99 -7.29
N GLN A 72 -1.53 26.50 -6.91
CA GLN A 72 -1.37 25.60 -5.77
C GLN A 72 -0.06 25.86 -5.05
N GLU A 73 -0.03 25.57 -3.76
CA GLU A 73 1.19 25.57 -2.95
C GLU A 73 1.18 24.36 -1.99
N PRO A 74 2.35 23.86 -1.56
CA PRO A 74 2.41 22.93 -0.45
C PRO A 74 1.99 23.63 0.86
N SER A 75 1.31 22.89 1.75
CA SER A 75 0.99 23.42 3.08
C SER A 75 2.19 23.36 4.03
N PHE A 76 2.60 24.51 4.57
CA PHE A 76 3.59 24.61 5.66
C PHE A 76 3.03 24.20 7.03
N ASP A 77 1.71 24.24 7.18
CA ASP A 77 1.03 23.84 8.40
C ASP A 77 0.87 22.33 8.49
N SER A 78 0.87 21.62 7.36
CA SER A 78 0.79 20.16 7.35
C SER A 78 2.01 19.54 8.01
N PRO A 79 1.83 18.68 9.03
CA PRO A 79 2.96 18.07 9.73
C PRO A 79 3.68 17.03 8.88
N PHE A 80 3.09 16.54 7.79
CA PHE A 80 3.73 15.58 6.90
C PHE A 80 4.67 16.23 5.90
N ASN A 81 4.19 17.17 5.08
CA ASN A 81 5.02 17.74 4.03
C ASN A 81 5.76 19.01 4.42
N LEU A 82 5.40 19.70 5.51
CA LEU A 82 6.16 20.83 6.07
C LEU A 82 6.54 21.89 5.02
N GLY A 83 5.66 22.14 4.04
CA GLY A 83 5.90 23.07 2.94
C GLY A 83 6.64 22.49 1.73
N ALA A 84 6.78 21.16 1.62
CA ALA A 84 7.41 20.51 0.47
C ALA A 84 6.40 19.83 -0.48
N HIS A 85 6.82 19.70 -1.74
CA HIS A 85 6.24 18.81 -2.73
C HIS A 85 7.35 18.04 -3.45
N CYS A 86 7.06 16.80 -3.87
CA CYS A 86 7.85 16.15 -4.91
C CYS A 86 7.37 16.59 -6.29
N ALA A 87 8.06 16.20 -7.37
CA ALA A 87 7.66 16.53 -8.74
C ALA A 87 6.17 16.21 -9.03
N LYS A 88 5.73 15.00 -8.64
CA LYS A 88 4.32 14.57 -8.76
C LYS A 88 3.35 15.45 -7.95
N GLY A 89 3.74 15.82 -6.72
CA GLY A 89 2.91 16.66 -5.86
C GLY A 89 2.78 18.09 -6.38
N ALA A 90 3.86 18.64 -6.95
CA ALA A 90 3.88 19.97 -7.52
C ALA A 90 3.05 20.06 -8.82
N SER A 91 2.81 18.93 -9.49
CA SER A 91 2.09 18.88 -10.77
C SER A 91 0.62 18.46 -10.67
N VAL A 92 0.07 18.22 -9.46
CA VAL A 92 -1.28 17.66 -9.28
C VAL A 92 -2.41 18.51 -9.86
N ARG A 93 -2.24 19.83 -9.99
CA ARG A 93 -3.22 20.68 -10.65
C ARG A 93 -3.47 20.24 -12.10
N GLU A 94 -2.44 19.84 -12.83
CA GLU A 94 -2.57 19.35 -14.22
C GLU A 94 -3.24 17.98 -14.30
N HIS A 95 -3.25 17.20 -13.20
CA HIS A 95 -4.04 15.99 -13.15
C HIS A 95 -5.56 16.28 -13.23
N ALA A 96 -6.02 17.40 -12.67
CA ALA A 96 -7.41 17.81 -12.75
C ALA A 96 -7.76 18.41 -14.13
N HIS A 97 -6.90 19.28 -14.66
CA HIS A 97 -7.14 20.04 -15.90
C HIS A 97 -6.60 19.41 -17.19
N GLY A 98 -5.92 18.27 -17.11
CA GLY A 98 -5.16 17.70 -18.22
C GLY A 98 -6.00 17.49 -19.48
N GLU A 99 -5.44 17.89 -20.63
CA GLU A 99 -6.12 17.79 -21.94
C GLU A 99 -6.35 16.34 -22.39
N ARG A 100 -5.54 15.41 -21.86
CA ARG A 100 -5.53 13.97 -22.15
C ARG A 100 -6.57 13.15 -21.39
N ARG A 101 -7.40 13.80 -20.57
CA ARG A 101 -8.46 13.13 -19.80
C ARG A 101 -9.53 12.52 -20.69
N LEU A 102 -10.12 11.42 -20.21
CA LEU A 102 -11.37 10.89 -20.74
C LEU A 102 -12.50 11.85 -20.39
N LYS A 103 -13.22 12.33 -21.40
CA LYS A 103 -14.23 13.41 -21.24
C LYS A 103 -15.67 12.91 -21.15
N TYR A 104 -15.96 11.78 -21.79
CA TYR A 104 -17.32 11.27 -21.98
C TYR A 104 -17.33 9.74 -21.90
N PRO A 105 -18.43 9.12 -21.48
CA PRO A 105 -18.64 7.69 -21.69
C PRO A 105 -18.42 7.34 -23.16
N THR A 106 -17.61 6.32 -23.42
CA THR A 106 -17.18 5.93 -24.76
C THR A 106 -17.19 4.41 -24.88
N LYS A 107 -17.57 3.86 -26.04
CA LYS A 107 -17.51 2.41 -26.30
C LYS A 107 -16.86 2.08 -27.63
N LYS A 108 -16.31 0.88 -27.78
CA LYS A 108 -15.88 0.38 -29.10
C LYS A 108 -17.08 -0.13 -29.90
N VAL A 109 -17.15 0.25 -31.17
CA VAL A 109 -18.10 -0.26 -32.16
C VAL A 109 -17.36 -0.53 -33.47
N GLY A 110 -17.22 -1.81 -33.84
CA GLY A 110 -16.48 -2.20 -35.04
C GLY A 110 -15.00 -1.76 -35.01
N GLY A 111 -14.37 -1.73 -33.84
CA GLY A 111 -12.97 -1.31 -33.65
C GLY A 111 -12.78 0.16 -33.30
N GLU A 112 -13.78 1.01 -33.59
CA GLU A 112 -13.71 2.46 -33.43
C GLU A 112 -14.34 2.94 -32.13
N TRP A 113 -13.75 3.95 -31.49
CA TRP A 113 -14.28 4.57 -30.28
C TRP A 113 -15.44 5.52 -30.59
N LYS A 114 -16.59 5.31 -29.96
CA LYS A 114 -17.78 6.15 -30.10
C LYS A 114 -18.29 6.64 -28.75
N ARG A 115 -18.49 7.95 -28.64
CA ARG A 115 -19.13 8.58 -27.48
C ARG A 115 -20.57 8.07 -27.33
N ILE A 116 -20.97 7.84 -26.08
CA ILE A 116 -22.34 7.51 -25.66
C ILE A 116 -22.73 8.36 -24.45
N GLY A 117 -24.01 8.39 -24.09
CA GLY A 117 -24.47 9.03 -22.86
C GLY A 117 -24.35 8.11 -21.64
N TRP A 118 -24.35 8.68 -20.43
CA TRP A 118 -24.30 7.92 -19.17
C TRP A 118 -25.46 6.93 -19.02
N ASP A 119 -26.70 7.34 -19.31
CA ASP A 119 -27.86 6.45 -19.20
C ASP A 119 -27.73 5.24 -20.13
N GLN A 120 -27.29 5.49 -21.37
CA GLN A 120 -27.01 4.40 -22.33
C GLN A 120 -25.88 3.51 -21.83
N ALA A 121 -24.80 4.08 -21.27
CA ALA A 121 -23.67 3.31 -20.76
C ALA A 121 -24.09 2.38 -19.61
N ILE A 122 -24.80 2.90 -18.60
CA ILE A 122 -25.29 2.12 -17.46
C ILE A 122 -26.29 1.04 -17.92
N GLU A 123 -27.17 1.37 -18.86
CA GLU A 123 -28.14 0.42 -19.41
C GLU A 123 -27.46 -0.73 -20.16
N GLU A 124 -26.58 -0.42 -21.12
CA GLU A 124 -25.89 -1.43 -21.93
C GLU A 124 -24.95 -2.30 -21.10
N ILE A 125 -24.13 -1.69 -20.23
CA ILE A 125 -23.21 -2.41 -19.35
C ILE A 125 -24.00 -3.26 -18.36
N GLY A 126 -25.03 -2.68 -17.73
CA GLY A 126 -25.87 -3.39 -16.78
C GLY A 126 -26.55 -4.61 -17.40
N ASN A 127 -27.09 -4.49 -18.62
CA ASN A 127 -27.71 -5.61 -19.32
C ASN A 127 -26.70 -6.73 -19.62
N ARG A 128 -25.48 -6.38 -20.04
CA ARG A 128 -24.40 -7.35 -20.28
C ARG A 128 -23.98 -8.07 -19.00
N LEU A 129 -23.77 -7.34 -17.91
CA LEU A 129 -23.37 -7.91 -16.63
C LEU A 129 -24.48 -8.75 -15.98
N SER A 130 -25.74 -8.31 -16.06
CA SER A 130 -26.89 -9.11 -15.61
C SER A 130 -27.01 -10.41 -16.39
N LYS A 131 -26.84 -10.38 -17.72
CA LYS A 131 -26.82 -11.58 -18.55
C LYS A 131 -25.72 -12.56 -18.12
N ILE A 132 -24.49 -12.07 -17.92
CA ILE A 132 -23.38 -12.91 -17.42
C ILE A 132 -23.74 -13.52 -16.06
N ARG A 133 -24.32 -12.73 -15.15
CA ARG A 133 -24.74 -13.22 -13.83
C ARG A 133 -25.83 -14.29 -13.91
N GLU A 134 -26.80 -14.14 -14.81
CA GLU A 134 -27.88 -15.09 -15.04
C GLU A 134 -27.39 -16.40 -15.67
N GLU A 135 -26.50 -16.32 -16.67
CA GLU A 135 -26.03 -17.48 -17.44
C GLU A 135 -24.85 -18.21 -16.78
N ALA A 136 -23.96 -17.49 -16.10
CA ALA A 136 -22.69 -18.02 -15.58
C ALA A 136 -22.48 -17.75 -14.08
N GLY A 137 -23.41 -17.09 -13.40
CA GLY A 137 -23.32 -16.80 -11.97
C GLY A 137 -22.50 -15.54 -11.61
N PRO A 138 -22.61 -15.06 -10.36
CA PRO A 138 -22.07 -13.77 -9.93
C PRO A 138 -20.54 -13.68 -9.94
N ASP A 139 -19.83 -14.79 -9.66
CA ASP A 139 -18.35 -14.83 -9.69
C ASP A 139 -17.75 -14.78 -11.11
N SER A 140 -18.59 -14.91 -12.16
CA SER A 140 -18.16 -14.71 -13.54
C SER A 140 -17.99 -13.22 -13.91
N VAL A 141 -18.28 -12.31 -12.98
CA VAL A 141 -17.98 -10.88 -13.09
C VAL A 141 -16.97 -10.49 -12.02
N TYR A 142 -15.85 -9.93 -12.46
CA TYR A 142 -14.77 -9.46 -11.59
C TYR A 142 -14.87 -7.94 -11.38
N TRP A 143 -14.90 -7.53 -10.12
CA TRP A 143 -14.99 -6.13 -9.70
C TRP A 143 -13.63 -5.65 -9.19
N LEU A 144 -12.76 -5.19 -10.07
CA LEU A 144 -11.46 -4.66 -9.67
C LEU A 144 -11.60 -3.20 -9.24
N GLY A 145 -11.36 -2.96 -7.96
CA GLY A 145 -11.49 -1.65 -7.33
C GLY A 145 -10.15 -1.07 -6.92
N SER A 146 -10.18 0.11 -6.29
CA SER A 146 -8.99 0.95 -6.29
C SER A 146 -8.54 1.49 -4.94
N ALA A 147 -7.22 1.57 -4.80
CA ALA A 147 -6.49 2.39 -3.86
C ALA A 147 -6.59 3.92 -4.13
N LYS A 148 -7.19 4.33 -5.26
CA LYS A 148 -7.47 5.74 -5.61
C LYS A 148 -8.82 6.23 -5.10
N PHE A 149 -9.67 5.31 -4.64
CA PHE A 149 -10.91 5.66 -3.98
C PHE A 149 -10.64 6.42 -2.68
N SER A 150 -11.54 7.32 -2.30
CA SER A 150 -11.69 7.72 -0.90
C SER A 150 -12.08 6.50 -0.07
N ASN A 151 -11.98 6.61 1.25
CA ASN A 151 -12.44 5.57 2.16
C ASN A 151 -13.94 5.29 1.95
N GLU A 152 -14.75 6.31 1.75
CA GLU A 152 -16.19 6.15 1.57
C GLU A 152 -16.50 5.42 0.25
N GLN A 153 -15.78 5.76 -0.82
CA GLN A 153 -15.87 5.08 -2.11
C GLN A 153 -15.39 3.61 -2.03
N ALA A 154 -14.26 3.34 -1.36
CA ALA A 154 -13.72 1.99 -1.18
C ALA A 154 -14.67 1.10 -0.37
N TYR A 155 -15.28 1.66 0.68
CA TYR A 155 -16.29 0.99 1.47
C TYR A 155 -17.53 0.64 0.64
N LEU A 156 -18.07 1.62 -0.10
CA LEU A 156 -19.19 1.40 -1.00
C LEU A 156 -18.87 0.34 -2.05
N PHE A 157 -17.66 0.34 -2.61
CA PHE A 157 -17.25 -0.65 -3.61
C PHE A 157 -17.22 -2.06 -3.02
N ARG A 158 -16.68 -2.24 -1.81
CA ARG A 158 -16.69 -3.55 -1.14
C ARG A 158 -18.09 -4.00 -0.76
N LYS A 159 -18.93 -3.08 -0.25
CA LYS A 159 -20.35 -3.33 0.05
C LYS A 159 -21.11 -3.70 -1.23
N PHE A 160 -20.84 -3.00 -2.33
CA PHE A 160 -21.41 -3.30 -3.64
C PHE A 160 -21.09 -4.73 -4.09
N ALA A 161 -19.82 -5.17 -4.00
CA ALA A 161 -19.44 -6.54 -4.35
C ALA A 161 -20.15 -7.60 -3.48
N ALA A 162 -20.38 -7.31 -2.18
CA ALA A 162 -21.18 -8.16 -1.31
C ALA A 162 -22.66 -8.23 -1.75
N PHE A 163 -23.26 -7.10 -2.12
CA PHE A 163 -24.61 -7.05 -2.69
C PHE A 163 -24.67 -7.57 -4.12
N TRP A 164 -23.58 -7.64 -4.86
CA TRP A 164 -23.52 -8.35 -6.15
C TRP A 164 -23.57 -9.87 -5.95
N GLY A 165 -22.92 -10.35 -4.89
CA GLY A 165 -22.84 -11.76 -4.52
C GLY A 165 -21.53 -12.44 -4.93
N SER A 166 -20.40 -11.71 -4.90
CA SER A 166 -19.09 -12.28 -5.25
C SER A 166 -17.97 -11.77 -4.34
N ASN A 167 -16.94 -12.61 -4.17
CA ASN A 167 -15.66 -12.25 -3.56
C ASN A 167 -14.55 -12.02 -4.61
N ASN A 168 -14.87 -12.04 -5.91
CA ASN A 168 -13.98 -11.60 -7.00
C ASN A 168 -13.92 -10.07 -7.05
N VAL A 169 -13.37 -9.52 -5.97
CA VAL A 169 -13.10 -8.10 -5.74
C VAL A 169 -11.72 -7.99 -5.15
N ASP A 170 -10.87 -7.11 -5.67
CA ASP A 170 -9.53 -6.90 -5.14
C ASP A 170 -9.06 -5.47 -5.50
N HIS A 171 -7.86 -5.09 -5.05
CA HIS A 171 -7.23 -3.82 -5.42
C HIS A 171 -5.70 -3.93 -5.38
N GLN A 172 -5.01 -2.81 -5.60
CA GLN A 172 -3.55 -2.71 -5.72
C GLN A 172 -2.78 -3.29 -4.54
N ALA A 173 -3.35 -3.40 -3.32
CA ALA A 173 -2.61 -4.02 -2.22
C ALA A 173 -2.22 -5.48 -2.51
N ARG A 174 -3.01 -6.22 -3.29
CA ARG A 174 -2.67 -7.60 -3.71
C ARG A 174 -1.30 -7.68 -4.35
N ILE A 175 -0.99 -6.70 -5.21
CA ILE A 175 0.26 -6.57 -5.98
C ILE A 175 1.26 -5.58 -5.36
N CYS A 176 1.04 -5.16 -4.11
CA CYS A 176 1.88 -4.19 -3.43
C CYS A 176 2.27 -4.60 -2.00
N HIS A 177 1.30 -4.74 -1.08
CA HIS A 177 1.56 -4.99 0.34
C HIS A 177 0.82 -6.19 0.96
N SER A 178 0.13 -7.03 0.18
CA SER A 178 -0.59 -8.18 0.74
C SER A 178 0.33 -9.10 1.56
N THR A 179 1.56 -9.35 1.12
CA THR A 179 2.58 -10.12 1.87
C THR A 179 3.01 -9.44 3.15
N THR A 180 3.13 -8.10 3.15
CA THR A 180 3.32 -7.31 4.37
C THR A 180 2.17 -7.54 5.33
N VAL A 181 0.93 -7.37 4.88
CA VAL A 181 -0.24 -7.53 5.76
C VAL A 181 -0.26 -8.94 6.35
N ALA A 182 0.01 -9.96 5.54
CA ALA A 182 0.10 -11.34 6.01
C ALA A 182 1.24 -11.54 7.00
N GLY A 183 2.49 -11.20 6.67
CA GLY A 183 3.66 -11.45 7.52
C GLY A 183 3.62 -10.66 8.82
N VAL A 184 3.34 -9.36 8.75
CA VAL A 184 3.32 -8.45 9.90
C VAL A 184 2.14 -8.76 10.83
N ALA A 185 0.92 -8.92 10.29
CA ALA A 185 -0.25 -9.22 11.13
C ALA A 185 -0.15 -10.61 11.77
N ASN A 186 0.52 -11.57 11.13
CA ASN A 186 0.77 -12.88 11.72
C ASN A 186 1.97 -12.90 12.68
N THR A 187 2.75 -11.82 12.79
CA THR A 187 3.79 -11.70 13.83
C THR A 187 3.20 -11.10 15.11
N TRP A 188 2.49 -9.96 15.02
CA TRP A 188 2.04 -9.21 16.22
C TRP A 188 0.60 -8.66 16.16
N GLY A 189 -0.17 -9.02 15.14
CA GLY A 189 -1.63 -8.87 15.12
C GLY A 189 -2.21 -7.87 14.12
N TYR A 190 -1.54 -6.75 13.84
CA TYR A 190 -1.93 -5.79 12.79
C TYR A 190 -0.89 -5.76 11.67
N GLY A 191 -1.36 -5.66 10.42
CA GLY A 191 -0.52 -5.68 9.22
C GLY A 191 -0.07 -4.30 8.73
N ALA A 192 -0.22 -3.28 9.57
CA ALA A 192 0.02 -1.87 9.23
C ALA A 192 1.44 -1.40 9.58
N MET A 193 1.81 -0.23 9.05
CA MET A 193 2.97 0.52 9.54
C MET A 193 2.80 0.81 11.04
N THR A 194 3.84 0.57 11.84
CA THR A 194 3.70 0.65 13.31
C THR A 194 3.89 2.05 13.86
N ASN A 195 4.66 2.90 13.19
CA ASN A 195 4.96 4.25 13.63
C ASN A 195 4.51 5.25 12.54
N SER A 196 5.22 6.37 12.38
CA SER A 196 4.94 7.40 11.37
C SER A 196 6.21 7.87 10.68
N TYR A 197 6.06 8.61 9.57
CA TYR A 197 7.19 9.29 8.93
C TYR A 197 7.87 10.25 9.92
N ASN A 198 7.07 11.02 10.67
CA ASN A 198 7.56 11.98 11.66
C ASN A 198 8.29 11.32 12.82
N ASP A 199 7.86 10.14 13.26
CA ASP A 199 8.53 9.44 14.37
C ASP A 199 9.94 8.94 13.99
N ILE A 200 10.27 8.86 12.69
CA ILE A 200 11.65 8.62 12.23
C ILE A 200 12.61 9.69 12.78
N HIS A 201 12.13 10.91 13.07
CA HIS A 201 12.94 11.96 13.71
C HIS A 201 13.55 11.53 15.04
N ASN A 202 13.03 10.49 15.69
CA ASN A 202 13.53 9.97 16.97
C ASN A 202 14.46 8.75 16.79
N SER A 203 14.65 8.28 15.56
CA SER A 203 15.43 7.08 15.28
C SER A 203 16.91 7.31 15.55
N ARG A 204 17.61 6.28 16.04
CA ARG A 204 19.06 6.28 16.23
C ARG A 204 19.80 5.49 15.16
N ALA A 205 19.11 4.63 14.42
CA ALA A 205 19.61 4.00 13.19
C ALA A 205 18.44 3.63 12.28
N MET A 206 18.66 3.72 10.97
CA MET A 206 17.64 3.46 9.96
C MET A 206 18.12 2.36 9.01
N PHE A 207 17.38 1.26 8.93
CA PHE A 207 17.68 0.12 8.06
C PHE A 207 16.65 0.04 6.95
N PHE A 208 17.07 0.37 5.72
CA PHE A 208 16.21 0.30 4.54
C PHE A 208 16.52 -0.95 3.75
N ILE A 209 15.52 -1.78 3.51
CA ILE A 209 15.63 -2.98 2.70
C ILE A 209 14.40 -3.11 1.81
N GLY A 210 14.60 -3.31 0.51
CA GLY A 210 13.49 -3.41 -0.44
C GLY A 210 12.60 -2.14 -0.50
N GLY A 211 13.19 -0.96 -0.29
CA GLY A 211 12.52 0.33 -0.36
C GLY A 211 13.45 1.43 -0.90
N ASN A 212 12.92 2.29 -1.77
CA ASN A 212 13.65 3.42 -2.36
C ASN A 212 12.85 4.73 -2.18
N PRO A 213 12.75 5.26 -0.94
CA PRO A 213 11.92 6.42 -0.62
C PRO A 213 12.27 7.69 -1.40
N ALA A 214 13.54 7.90 -1.81
CA ALA A 214 13.92 9.06 -2.62
C ALA A 214 13.16 9.14 -3.96
N GLU A 215 12.67 8.01 -4.48
CA GLU A 215 11.89 7.95 -5.73
C GLU A 215 10.42 7.62 -5.46
N ALA A 216 10.15 6.66 -4.57
CA ALA A 216 8.81 6.15 -4.31
C ALA A 216 7.99 7.01 -3.32
N ASN A 217 8.65 7.65 -2.34
CA ASN A 217 8.00 8.47 -1.30
C ASN A 217 8.84 9.73 -1.00
N PRO A 218 9.15 10.61 -1.97
CA PRO A 218 10.29 11.54 -1.85
C PRO A 218 10.21 12.52 -0.68
N VAL A 219 9.01 12.97 -0.33
CA VAL A 219 8.79 13.87 0.82
C VAL A 219 9.18 13.20 2.15
N SER A 220 9.19 11.87 2.22
CA SER A 220 9.69 11.16 3.41
C SER A 220 11.18 11.43 3.69
N LEU A 221 11.97 11.85 2.69
CA LEU A 221 13.37 12.23 2.90
C LEU A 221 13.52 13.41 3.87
N LEU A 222 12.52 14.29 4.00
CA LEU A 222 12.56 15.34 5.02
C LEU A 222 12.74 14.75 6.41
N HIS A 223 12.02 13.67 6.71
CA HIS A 223 12.05 13.04 8.02
C HIS A 223 13.29 12.17 8.21
N ILE A 224 13.70 11.46 7.15
CA ILE A 224 14.89 10.59 7.15
C ILE A 224 16.16 11.41 7.31
N LEU A 225 16.32 12.46 6.51
CA LEU A 225 17.51 13.32 6.57
C LEU A 225 17.55 14.13 7.87
N LYS A 226 16.39 14.55 8.40
CA LYS A 226 16.35 15.16 9.72
C LYS A 226 16.90 14.24 10.81
N ALA A 227 16.50 12.96 10.83
CA ALA A 227 17.05 12.00 11.78
C ALA A 227 18.54 11.78 11.58
N LYS A 228 18.98 11.62 10.32
CA LYS A 228 20.40 11.48 9.97
C LYS A 228 21.24 12.67 10.45
N GLU A 229 20.77 13.89 10.22
CA GLU A 229 21.53 15.12 10.51
C GLU A 229 21.45 15.54 11.99
N GLN A 230 20.28 15.43 12.62
CA GLN A 230 20.06 15.91 13.99
C GLN A 230 20.39 14.86 15.06
N ASN A 231 20.10 13.58 14.79
CA ASN A 231 20.41 12.50 15.73
C ASN A 231 21.71 11.78 15.39
N GLN A 232 22.35 12.12 14.28
CA GLN A 232 23.49 11.36 13.72
C GLN A 232 23.13 9.90 13.48
N ALA A 233 21.86 9.62 13.15
CA ALA A 233 21.35 8.28 12.97
C ALA A 233 21.91 7.66 11.68
N PRO A 234 22.68 6.56 11.74
CA PRO A 234 23.22 5.93 10.54
C PRO A 234 22.09 5.44 9.62
N LEU A 235 22.19 5.77 8.33
CA LEU A 235 21.30 5.30 7.28
C LEU A 235 21.95 4.13 6.53
N ILE A 236 21.39 2.94 6.69
CA ILE A 236 21.81 1.73 5.99
C ILE A 236 20.82 1.44 4.87
N VAL A 237 21.31 1.20 3.65
CA VAL A 237 20.48 0.87 2.49
C VAL A 237 20.92 -0.46 1.88
N CYS A 238 20.01 -1.44 1.91
CA CYS A 238 20.14 -2.76 1.28
C CYS A 238 19.30 -2.79 0.00
N ASP A 239 19.94 -2.72 -1.16
CA ASP A 239 19.27 -2.70 -2.47
C ASP A 239 20.19 -3.31 -3.55
N PRO A 240 19.68 -4.10 -4.51
CA PRO A 240 20.49 -4.60 -5.62
C PRO A 240 21.10 -3.48 -6.48
N ARG A 241 20.55 -2.26 -6.40
CA ARG A 241 21.04 -1.07 -7.09
C ARG A 241 21.55 -0.02 -6.11
N PHE A 242 22.55 0.75 -6.56
CA PHE A 242 22.89 2.01 -5.91
C PHE A 242 21.85 3.07 -6.32
N THR A 243 20.79 3.19 -5.52
CA THR A 243 19.64 4.07 -5.78
C THR A 243 19.88 5.52 -5.36
N ARG A 244 18.95 6.42 -5.69
CA ARG A 244 18.96 7.80 -5.15
C ARG A 244 18.85 7.81 -3.62
N THR A 245 18.22 6.80 -3.01
CA THR A 245 18.25 6.65 -1.54
C THR A 245 19.62 6.19 -1.05
N ALA A 246 20.26 5.23 -1.72
CA ALA A 246 21.59 4.75 -1.37
C ALA A 246 22.66 5.86 -1.44
N ALA A 247 22.47 6.86 -2.30
CA ALA A 247 23.34 8.05 -2.37
C ALA A 247 23.39 8.86 -1.06
N HIS A 248 22.41 8.69 -0.17
CA HIS A 248 22.38 9.31 1.16
C HIS A 248 22.82 8.35 2.29
N ALA A 249 23.12 7.09 1.98
CA ALA A 249 23.43 6.07 2.97
C ALA A 249 24.83 6.27 3.58
N ASP A 250 24.97 5.92 4.85
CA ASP A 250 26.27 5.73 5.50
C ASP A 250 26.85 4.34 5.18
N GLU A 251 25.99 3.35 4.98
CA GLU A 251 26.35 2.01 4.52
C GLU A 251 25.39 1.55 3.42
N TYR A 252 25.94 1.20 2.25
CA TYR A 252 25.20 0.57 1.16
C TYR A 252 25.60 -0.91 1.07
N VAL A 253 24.62 -1.80 1.17
CA VAL A 253 24.81 -3.25 1.04
C VAL A 253 24.10 -3.70 -0.23
N ARG A 254 24.89 -4.11 -1.22
CA ARG A 254 24.34 -4.74 -2.42
C ARG A 254 23.99 -6.20 -2.11
N LEU A 255 22.79 -6.60 -2.44
CA LEU A 255 22.34 -7.99 -2.39
C LEU A 255 21.90 -8.47 -3.78
N ARG A 256 22.01 -9.78 -4.02
CA ARG A 256 21.33 -10.42 -5.15
C ARG A 256 19.80 -10.33 -4.95
N PRO A 257 19.02 -9.97 -5.97
CA PRO A 257 17.56 -10.00 -5.86
C PRO A 257 17.04 -11.39 -5.44
N GLY A 258 16.07 -11.42 -4.52
CA GLY A 258 15.44 -12.66 -4.04
C GLY A 258 16.14 -13.33 -2.84
N THR A 259 17.11 -12.66 -2.19
CA THR A 259 17.90 -13.24 -1.09
C THR A 259 17.76 -12.49 0.24
N ASP A 260 16.64 -11.78 0.43
CA ASP A 260 16.45 -10.91 1.59
C ASP A 260 16.42 -11.69 2.92
N VAL A 261 15.81 -12.89 2.97
CA VAL A 261 15.82 -13.76 4.17
C VAL A 261 17.25 -14.10 4.58
N ALA A 262 18.08 -14.56 3.63
CA ALA A 262 19.47 -14.91 3.87
C ALA A 262 20.29 -13.71 4.42
N LEU A 263 20.06 -12.51 3.88
CA LEU A 263 20.71 -11.29 4.35
C LEU A 263 20.35 -10.97 5.81
N VAL A 264 19.06 -11.03 6.14
CA VAL A 264 18.56 -10.74 7.50
C VAL A 264 19.00 -11.80 8.50
N TRP A 265 19.04 -13.07 8.10
CA TRP A 265 19.61 -14.14 8.91
C TRP A 265 21.10 -13.96 9.14
N GLY A 266 21.87 -13.47 8.16
CA GLY A 266 23.27 -13.09 8.37
C GLY A 266 23.45 -11.97 9.39
N LEU A 267 22.56 -10.96 9.40
CA LEU A 267 22.57 -9.92 10.44
C LEU A 267 22.26 -10.51 11.82
N LEU A 268 21.24 -11.36 11.92
CA LEU A 268 20.86 -12.00 13.18
C LEU A 268 21.88 -13.01 13.67
N TRP A 269 22.61 -13.67 12.79
CA TRP A 269 23.74 -14.54 13.15
C TRP A 269 24.77 -13.74 13.94
N HIS A 270 25.16 -12.57 13.44
CA HIS A 270 26.07 -11.69 14.17
C HIS A 270 25.48 -11.15 15.47
N ILE A 271 24.19 -10.78 15.48
CA ILE A 271 23.53 -10.30 16.70
C ILE A 271 23.56 -11.37 17.79
N PHE A 272 23.16 -12.60 17.49
CA PHE A 272 23.09 -13.68 18.48
C PHE A 272 24.47 -14.19 18.88
N GLU A 273 25.42 -14.34 17.95
CA GLU A 273 26.79 -14.76 18.25
C GLU A 273 27.52 -13.79 19.19
N ASN A 274 27.15 -12.49 19.16
CA ASN A 274 27.75 -11.47 20.01
C ASN A 274 26.86 -11.09 21.21
N GLU A 275 25.77 -11.83 21.44
CA GLU A 275 24.76 -11.58 22.50
C GLU A 275 24.21 -10.14 22.51
N TRP A 276 24.05 -9.56 21.32
CA TRP A 276 23.60 -8.18 21.19
C TRP A 276 22.08 -8.05 21.34
N GLU A 277 21.29 -9.11 21.22
CA GLU A 277 19.83 -9.04 21.30
C GLU A 277 19.29 -8.44 22.62
N ASP A 278 18.05 -7.96 22.59
CA ASP A 278 17.33 -7.53 23.79
C ASP A 278 16.67 -8.74 24.48
N LYS A 279 17.42 -9.37 25.39
CA LYS A 279 16.98 -10.58 26.11
C LYS A 279 15.71 -10.36 26.94
N GLU A 280 15.56 -9.18 27.56
CA GLU A 280 14.39 -8.87 28.38
C GLU A 280 13.15 -8.69 27.52
N PHE A 281 13.25 -7.92 26.43
CA PHE A 281 12.14 -7.76 25.49
C PHE A 281 11.69 -9.10 24.91
N ILE A 282 12.63 -9.96 24.52
CA ILE A 282 12.33 -11.30 24.00
C ILE A 282 11.55 -12.10 25.05
N ASN A 283 12.05 -12.16 26.28
CA ASN A 283 11.42 -12.94 27.35
C ASN A 283 9.97 -12.48 27.62
N GLN A 284 9.78 -11.16 27.78
CA GLN A 284 8.49 -10.58 28.13
C GLN A 284 7.47 -10.65 27.00
N ARG A 285 7.92 -10.48 25.74
CA ARG A 285 7.04 -10.09 24.63
C ARG A 285 7.17 -10.91 23.36
N VAL A 286 8.03 -11.92 23.30
CA VAL A 286 8.26 -12.72 22.08
C VAL A 286 8.15 -14.21 22.34
N TRP A 287 7.40 -14.92 21.50
CA TRP A 287 7.26 -16.36 21.53
C TRP A 287 7.91 -17.00 20.30
N GLY A 288 8.70 -18.06 20.52
CA GLY A 288 9.31 -18.87 19.47
C GLY A 288 10.68 -18.42 18.96
N MET A 289 11.44 -17.62 19.73
CA MET A 289 12.74 -17.10 19.29
C MET A 289 13.82 -18.19 19.21
N ASP A 290 13.71 -19.27 19.99
CA ASP A 290 14.70 -20.35 19.97
C ASP A 290 14.69 -21.15 18.65
N GLN A 291 13.51 -21.30 18.04
CA GLN A 291 13.34 -21.86 16.70
C GLN A 291 14.00 -20.95 15.65
N ILE A 292 13.95 -19.63 15.84
CA ILE A 292 14.67 -18.68 14.98
C ILE A 292 16.18 -18.83 15.14
N ARG A 293 16.69 -18.88 16.37
CA ARG A 293 18.13 -19.09 16.62
C ARG A 293 18.64 -20.37 15.94
N SER A 294 17.87 -21.44 16.01
CA SER A 294 18.20 -22.73 15.37
C SER A 294 18.30 -22.62 13.84
N GLU A 295 17.44 -21.84 13.20
CA GLU A 295 17.53 -21.58 11.76
C GLU A 295 18.69 -20.63 11.43
N VAL A 296 18.80 -19.51 12.15
CA VAL A 296 19.84 -18.50 11.96
C VAL A 296 21.25 -19.07 12.09
N ALA A 297 21.47 -20.07 12.95
CA ALA A 297 22.77 -20.72 13.13
C ALA A 297 23.33 -21.35 11.83
N LYS A 298 22.47 -21.65 10.84
CA LYS A 298 22.89 -22.17 9.52
C LYS A 298 23.46 -21.09 8.60
N TRP A 299 23.16 -19.82 8.87
CA TRP A 299 23.49 -18.67 8.05
C TRP A 299 24.81 -18.03 8.49
N THR A 300 25.89 -18.82 8.43
CA THR A 300 27.24 -18.33 8.71
C THR A 300 27.66 -17.22 7.73
N PRO A 301 28.65 -16.37 8.07
CA PRO A 301 29.15 -15.32 7.17
C PRO A 301 29.46 -15.80 5.75
N ASP A 302 30.11 -16.96 5.61
CA ASP A 302 30.46 -17.54 4.31
C ASP A 302 29.23 -18.01 3.53
N GLU A 303 28.25 -18.60 4.22
CA GLU A 303 27.02 -19.06 3.59
C GLU A 303 26.15 -17.89 3.10
N VAL A 304 26.08 -16.83 3.91
CA VAL A 304 25.36 -15.61 3.53
C VAL A 304 26.03 -14.95 2.33
N GLU A 305 27.37 -14.88 2.30
CA GLU A 305 28.10 -14.34 1.15
C GLU A 305 27.90 -15.21 -0.10
N ARG A 306 27.90 -16.55 0.03
CA ARG A 306 27.62 -17.50 -1.05
C ARG A 306 26.26 -17.28 -1.70
N VAL A 307 25.22 -17.02 -0.89
CA VAL A 307 23.83 -16.88 -1.36
C VAL A 307 23.52 -15.47 -1.84
N THR A 308 23.92 -14.45 -1.07
CA THR A 308 23.49 -13.05 -1.26
C THR A 308 24.51 -12.21 -2.03
N GLY A 309 25.79 -12.59 -2.01
CA GLY A 309 26.90 -11.77 -2.47
C GLY A 309 27.32 -10.65 -1.50
N ALA A 310 26.66 -10.50 -0.34
CA ALA A 310 27.01 -9.50 0.66
C ALA A 310 28.13 -10.05 1.58
N PRO A 311 29.28 -9.35 1.72
CA PRO A 311 30.37 -9.84 2.55
C PRO A 311 29.98 -9.94 4.02
N GLY A 312 30.29 -11.06 4.66
CA GLY A 312 29.99 -11.26 6.08
C GLY A 312 30.63 -10.19 6.98
N SER A 313 31.82 -9.70 6.62
CA SER A 313 32.47 -8.58 7.33
C SER A 313 31.68 -7.27 7.28
N GLN A 314 30.95 -7.01 6.19
CA GLN A 314 30.06 -5.85 6.08
C GLN A 314 28.80 -6.07 6.91
N LEU A 315 28.21 -7.26 6.86
CA LEU A 315 27.02 -7.58 7.67
C LEU A 315 27.31 -7.51 9.17
N LYS A 316 28.51 -7.90 9.62
CA LYS A 316 28.94 -7.69 11.01
C LYS A 316 28.92 -6.22 11.40
N ARG A 317 29.44 -5.31 10.54
CA ARG A 317 29.42 -3.87 10.81
C ARG A 317 27.99 -3.34 10.87
N VAL A 318 27.13 -3.73 9.93
CA VAL A 318 25.72 -3.34 9.92
C VAL A 318 25.00 -3.83 11.18
N ALA A 319 25.16 -5.10 11.55
CA ALA A 319 24.60 -5.67 12.77
C ALA A 319 25.05 -4.91 14.02
N GLN A 320 26.33 -4.55 14.09
CA GLN A 320 26.90 -3.76 15.19
C GLN A 320 26.32 -2.34 15.24
N ILE A 321 26.15 -1.67 14.08
CA ILE A 321 25.50 -0.36 14.00
C ILE A 321 24.08 -0.44 14.55
N LEU A 322 23.29 -1.43 14.13
CA LEU A 322 21.91 -1.60 14.59
C LEU A 322 21.83 -1.93 16.09
N ALA A 323 22.74 -2.75 16.60
CA ALA A 323 22.80 -3.09 18.02
C ALA A 323 23.17 -1.89 18.90
N ASN A 324 24.16 -1.09 18.48
CA ASN A 324 24.66 0.03 19.26
C ASN A 324 23.76 1.28 19.22
N ASN A 325 22.87 1.38 18.23
CA ASN A 325 22.07 2.57 17.99
C ASN A 325 20.56 2.28 18.10
N ARG A 326 20.12 1.82 19.27
CA ARG A 326 18.70 1.58 19.57
C ARG A 326 18.02 2.81 20.19
N PRO A 327 16.75 3.10 19.85
CA PRO A 327 15.91 2.32 18.95
C PRO A 327 16.26 2.56 17.46
N ALA A 328 16.22 1.48 16.69
CA ALA A 328 16.42 1.50 15.24
C ALA A 328 15.10 1.20 14.52
N THR A 329 14.90 1.79 13.34
CA THR A 329 13.70 1.55 12.50
C THR A 329 14.04 0.75 11.25
N VAL A 330 13.15 -0.17 10.87
CA VAL A 330 13.25 -0.91 9.60
C VAL A 330 12.20 -0.37 8.63
N VAL A 331 12.62 0.02 7.43
CA VAL A 331 11.73 0.52 6.35
C VAL A 331 11.84 -0.39 5.13
N TRP A 332 10.68 -0.73 4.57
CA TRP A 332 10.58 -1.43 3.30
C TRP A 332 9.35 -0.98 2.53
N CYS A 333 9.33 -1.36 1.26
CA CYS A 333 8.15 -1.28 0.38
C CYS A 333 8.11 -2.52 -0.52
N MET A 334 8.05 -2.34 -1.83
CA MET A 334 7.82 -3.41 -2.79
C MET A 334 9.02 -4.30 -3.11
N GLY A 335 10.22 -3.87 -2.76
CA GLY A 335 11.43 -4.65 -2.99
C GLY A 335 11.49 -5.90 -2.10
N GLY A 336 10.84 -5.88 -0.93
CA GLY A 336 10.73 -7.07 -0.07
C GLY A 336 9.41 -7.85 -0.22
N THR A 337 8.37 -7.26 -0.82
CA THR A 337 7.03 -7.88 -0.85
C THR A 337 6.73 -8.70 -2.08
N GLN A 338 7.32 -8.37 -3.23
CA GLN A 338 6.96 -8.94 -4.55
C GLN A 338 7.92 -10.05 -4.97
N HIS A 339 7.90 -11.12 -4.18
CA HIS A 339 8.64 -12.37 -4.38
C HIS A 339 7.72 -13.56 -4.12
N THR A 340 8.06 -14.74 -4.62
CA THR A 340 7.36 -16.00 -4.34
C THR A 340 7.38 -16.41 -2.86
N ASN A 341 8.28 -15.80 -2.08
CA ASN A 341 8.41 -15.94 -0.63
C ASN A 341 8.37 -14.58 0.10
N GLY A 342 7.68 -13.57 -0.44
CA GLY A 342 7.61 -12.23 0.17
C GLY A 342 7.03 -12.23 1.61
N ASN A 343 6.19 -13.21 1.93
CA ASN A 343 5.73 -13.50 3.29
C ASN A 343 6.90 -13.82 4.26
N ASN A 344 7.93 -14.52 3.81
CA ASN A 344 9.12 -14.85 4.61
C ASN A 344 9.99 -13.60 4.79
N ASN A 345 10.22 -12.82 3.73
CA ASN A 345 10.97 -11.56 3.80
C ASN A 345 10.39 -10.62 4.86
N THR A 346 9.08 -10.35 4.76
CA THR A 346 8.41 -9.41 5.67
C THR A 346 8.43 -9.90 7.12
N ARG A 347 8.39 -11.21 7.36
CA ARG A 347 8.55 -11.80 8.69
C ARG A 347 9.98 -11.73 9.22
N ALA A 348 10.98 -11.97 8.38
CA ALA A 348 12.39 -11.83 8.76
C ALA A 348 12.67 -10.40 9.23
N TYR A 349 12.15 -9.39 8.53
CA TYR A 349 12.27 -7.97 8.94
C TYR A 349 11.65 -7.70 10.31
N CYS A 350 10.47 -8.27 10.57
CA CYS A 350 9.83 -8.16 11.87
C CYS A 350 10.65 -8.84 12.98
N ILE A 351 11.18 -10.04 12.72
CA ILE A 351 11.95 -10.83 13.68
C ILE A 351 13.27 -10.12 14.03
N LEU A 352 13.91 -9.44 13.07
CA LEU A 352 15.05 -8.57 13.36
C LEU A 352 14.68 -7.49 14.39
N GLN A 353 13.54 -6.82 14.22
CA GLN A 353 13.09 -5.80 15.17
C GLN A 353 12.68 -6.35 16.53
N LEU A 354 12.15 -7.59 16.58
CA LEU A 354 11.86 -8.28 17.83
C LEU A 354 13.15 -8.65 18.59
N ALA A 355 14.16 -9.17 17.88
CA ALA A 355 15.45 -9.50 18.47
C ALA A 355 16.17 -8.27 19.03
N LEU A 356 16.02 -7.11 18.40
CA LEU A 356 16.63 -5.85 18.84
C LEU A 356 15.78 -5.07 19.86
N GLY A 357 14.57 -5.53 20.22
CA GLY A 357 13.69 -4.84 21.18
C GLY A 357 13.12 -3.49 20.69
N ASN A 358 13.03 -3.29 19.37
CA ASN A 358 12.69 -1.99 18.76
C ASN A 358 11.18 -1.74 18.60
N MET A 359 10.32 -2.74 18.82
CA MET A 359 8.87 -2.59 18.63
C MET A 359 8.21 -1.83 19.78
N GLY A 360 7.27 -0.94 19.46
CA GLY A 360 6.59 -0.10 20.46
C GLY A 360 7.44 1.05 21.02
N LYS A 361 8.47 1.46 20.29
CA LYS A 361 9.38 2.54 20.69
C LYS A 361 9.31 3.71 19.70
N ALA A 362 9.37 4.93 20.21
CA ALA A 362 9.57 6.13 19.39
C ALA A 362 10.94 6.05 18.68
N GLY A 363 10.98 6.29 17.37
CA GLY A 363 12.17 6.13 16.54
C GLY A 363 12.49 4.68 16.14
N GLY A 364 11.68 3.72 16.62
CA GLY A 364 11.86 2.29 16.37
C GLY A 364 10.89 1.74 15.32
N GLY A 365 10.39 0.53 15.60
CA GLY A 365 9.29 -0.10 14.87
C GLY A 365 9.58 -0.46 13.42
N THR A 366 8.53 -0.82 12.70
CA THR A 366 8.55 -1.14 11.28
C THR A 366 7.79 -0.06 10.50
N ASN A 367 8.54 0.78 9.81
CA ASN A 367 8.03 1.91 9.04
C ASN A 367 7.79 1.48 7.59
N ILE A 368 6.60 0.93 7.36
CA ILE A 368 6.28 0.25 6.11
C ILE A 368 5.64 1.23 5.13
N PHE A 369 6.44 1.78 4.22
CA PHE A 369 5.98 2.81 3.32
C PHE A 369 5.04 2.21 2.28
N ARG A 370 3.78 2.64 2.34
CA ARG A 370 2.72 2.21 1.44
C ARG A 370 2.90 2.81 0.04
N GLY A 371 2.29 2.17 -0.96
CA GLY A 371 2.27 2.63 -2.35
C GLY A 371 1.35 3.84 -2.57
N HIS A 372 0.17 3.59 -3.15
CA HIS A 372 -0.83 4.63 -3.46
C HIS A 372 -1.30 5.40 -2.23
N ASP A 373 -1.77 6.62 -2.47
CA ASP A 373 -2.32 7.58 -1.52
C ASP A 373 -3.34 6.99 -0.52
N ASN A 374 -4.23 6.10 -0.97
CA ASN A 374 -5.22 5.45 -0.10
C ASN A 374 -5.17 3.92 -0.10
N VAL A 375 -4.03 3.29 -0.43
CA VAL A 375 -3.92 1.82 -0.39
C VAL A 375 -4.13 1.26 1.02
N GLN A 376 -3.76 2.03 2.06
CA GLN A 376 -4.04 1.64 3.44
C GLN A 376 -5.55 1.62 3.70
N GLY A 377 -6.28 2.68 3.31
CA GLY A 377 -7.72 2.78 3.50
C GLY A 377 -8.52 1.75 2.70
N ALA A 378 -8.18 1.53 1.42
CA ALA A 378 -8.82 0.49 0.61
C ALA A 378 -8.58 -0.93 1.17
N THR A 379 -7.41 -1.18 1.77
CA THR A 379 -7.12 -2.41 2.52
C THR A 379 -7.95 -2.49 3.80
N ASP A 380 -8.00 -1.41 4.58
CA ASP A 380 -8.77 -1.33 5.82
C ASP A 380 -10.26 -1.61 5.57
N LEU A 381 -10.78 -1.12 4.45
CA LEU A 381 -12.18 -1.27 4.02
C LEU A 381 -12.45 -2.54 3.22
N GLY A 382 -11.45 -3.40 3.08
CA GLY A 382 -11.63 -4.76 2.62
C GLY A 382 -11.95 -4.88 1.14
N VAL A 383 -11.46 -3.97 0.28
CA VAL A 383 -11.47 -4.14 -1.20
C VAL A 383 -10.48 -5.25 -1.59
N LEU A 384 -10.72 -6.46 -1.10
CA LEU A 384 -9.82 -7.60 -1.15
C LEU A 384 -10.64 -8.87 -1.27
N CYS A 385 -10.11 -9.83 -2.02
CA CYS A 385 -10.82 -11.07 -2.32
C CYS A 385 -10.93 -12.01 -1.11
N ASN A 386 -10.35 -11.65 0.04
CA ASN A 386 -10.23 -12.50 1.21
C ASN A 386 -10.71 -11.89 2.53
N THR A 387 -11.29 -10.68 2.51
CA THR A 387 -11.78 -9.99 3.72
C THR A 387 -13.04 -9.15 3.47
N LEU A 388 -13.73 -8.85 4.56
CA LEU A 388 -14.73 -7.79 4.69
C LEU A 388 -14.08 -6.55 5.33
N PRO A 389 -14.74 -5.36 5.30
CA PRO A 389 -14.17 -4.15 5.89
C PRO A 389 -13.80 -4.38 7.37
N GLY A 390 -12.74 -3.72 7.85
CA GLY A 390 -12.17 -3.90 9.18
C GLY A 390 -11.36 -5.19 9.34
N TYR A 391 -10.82 -5.78 8.27
CA TYR A 391 -10.10 -7.07 8.33
C TYR A 391 -10.93 -8.22 8.93
N TYR A 392 -12.26 -8.13 8.88
CA TYR A 392 -13.10 -9.28 9.22
C TYR A 392 -12.89 -10.33 8.12
N GLY A 393 -12.80 -11.61 8.50
CA GLY A 393 -12.70 -12.69 7.53
C GLY A 393 -14.00 -12.89 6.75
N LEU A 394 -14.07 -13.97 5.98
CA LEU A 394 -15.28 -14.34 5.22
C LEU A 394 -16.15 -15.38 5.96
N SER A 395 -15.96 -15.56 7.26
CA SER A 395 -16.77 -16.52 8.04
C SER A 395 -18.21 -16.04 8.18
N ALA A 396 -19.15 -16.98 8.41
CA ALA A 396 -20.55 -16.65 8.66
C ALA A 396 -20.73 -15.62 9.81
N GLY A 397 -19.89 -15.68 10.85
CA GLY A 397 -19.91 -14.70 11.94
C GLY A 397 -19.53 -13.27 11.48
N ALA A 398 -18.55 -13.15 10.59
CA ALA A 398 -18.14 -11.88 10.02
C ALA A 398 -19.20 -11.30 9.06
N TRP A 399 -19.82 -12.15 8.24
CA TRP A 399 -20.94 -11.75 7.39
C TRP A 399 -22.15 -11.32 8.20
N LYS A 400 -22.51 -12.05 9.27
CA LYS A 400 -23.58 -11.66 10.19
C LYS A 400 -23.29 -10.33 10.89
N HIS A 401 -22.02 -10.05 11.21
CA HIS A 401 -21.62 -8.73 11.72
C HIS A 401 -21.94 -7.62 10.72
N TRP A 402 -21.46 -7.73 9.49
CA TRP A 402 -21.71 -6.71 8.48
C TRP A 402 -23.18 -6.62 8.05
N ALA A 403 -23.91 -7.72 8.05
CA ALA A 403 -25.37 -7.74 7.87
C ALA A 403 -26.09 -6.88 8.93
N ARG A 404 -25.69 -6.98 10.22
CA ARG A 404 -26.22 -6.13 11.30
C ARG A 404 -25.81 -4.66 11.15
N VAL A 405 -24.60 -4.37 10.66
CA VAL A 405 -24.16 -2.99 10.40
C VAL A 405 -25.00 -2.37 9.28
N TRP A 406 -25.20 -3.09 8.18
CA TRP A 406 -26.00 -2.67 7.02
C TRP A 406 -27.51 -2.78 7.22
N GLU A 407 -27.96 -3.30 8.37
CA GLU A 407 -29.38 -3.57 8.67
C GLU A 407 -30.08 -4.38 7.57
N THR A 408 -29.37 -5.39 7.09
CA THR A 408 -29.81 -6.31 6.05
C THR A 408 -29.81 -7.72 6.63
N ASP A 409 -30.74 -8.55 6.13
CA ASP A 409 -30.79 -9.95 6.52
C ASP A 409 -29.59 -10.72 5.95
N TYR A 410 -28.99 -11.60 6.76
CA TYR A 410 -27.86 -12.42 6.32
C TYR A 410 -28.25 -13.34 5.15
N ASN A 411 -29.46 -13.91 5.16
CA ASN A 411 -29.90 -14.80 4.10
C ASN A 411 -30.14 -14.04 2.80
N TYR A 412 -30.62 -12.79 2.86
CA TYR A 412 -30.68 -11.94 1.66
C TYR A 412 -29.32 -11.80 0.98
N LEU A 413 -28.23 -11.62 1.74
CA LEU A 413 -26.88 -11.57 1.16
C LEU A 413 -26.47 -12.95 0.62
N LEU A 414 -26.68 -14.01 1.41
CA LEU A 414 -26.34 -15.39 1.06
C LEU A 414 -26.98 -15.83 -0.26
N ASP A 415 -28.28 -15.53 -0.46
CA ASP A 415 -29.05 -15.90 -1.65
C ASP A 415 -28.52 -15.26 -2.95
N ARG A 416 -27.60 -14.30 -2.84
CA ARG A 416 -26.97 -13.65 -4.00
C ARG A 416 -25.66 -14.31 -4.41
N PHE A 417 -25.04 -15.09 -3.53
CA PHE A 417 -23.89 -15.94 -3.84
C PHE A 417 -24.37 -17.28 -4.40
N ALA A 418 -23.48 -17.98 -5.10
CA ALA A 418 -23.79 -19.32 -5.62
C ALA A 418 -24.02 -20.35 -4.51
N SER A 419 -23.33 -20.21 -3.37
CA SER A 419 -23.49 -21.04 -2.18
C SER A 419 -22.83 -20.43 -0.95
N VAL A 420 -23.06 -21.01 0.23
CA VAL A 420 -22.39 -20.60 1.48
C VAL A 420 -20.89 -20.87 1.46
N GLU A 421 -20.45 -21.92 0.76
CA GLU A 421 -19.04 -22.25 0.57
C GLU A 421 -18.35 -21.17 -0.26
N ILE A 422 -18.97 -20.72 -1.35
CA ILE A 422 -18.44 -19.65 -2.21
C ILE A 422 -18.42 -18.30 -1.49
N MET A 423 -19.48 -17.96 -0.73
CA MET A 423 -19.54 -16.76 0.10
C MET A 423 -18.44 -16.74 1.18
N SER A 424 -18.08 -17.91 1.69
CA SER A 424 -17.06 -18.07 2.73
C SER A 424 -15.64 -18.29 2.18
N ALA A 425 -15.50 -18.54 0.88
CA ALA A 425 -14.24 -18.75 0.19
C ALA A 425 -13.64 -17.45 -0.34
N LYS A 426 -12.30 -17.40 -0.41
CA LYS A 426 -11.58 -16.31 -1.06
C LYS A 426 -11.90 -16.28 -2.55
N GLY A 427 -11.99 -15.10 -3.15
CA GLY A 427 -12.05 -14.91 -4.60
C GLY A 427 -10.71 -15.12 -5.30
N ILE A 428 -10.69 -14.96 -6.63
CA ILE A 428 -9.44 -14.93 -7.42
C ILE A 428 -8.72 -13.60 -7.16
N PRO A 429 -7.40 -13.59 -6.89
CA PRO A 429 -6.65 -12.36 -6.65
C PRO A 429 -6.44 -11.58 -7.95
N VAL A 430 -6.34 -10.25 -7.87
CA VAL A 430 -6.11 -9.43 -9.10
C VAL A 430 -4.84 -9.85 -9.82
N SER A 431 -3.76 -10.24 -9.11
CA SER A 431 -2.53 -10.76 -9.74
C SER A 431 -2.72 -11.95 -10.68
N ARG A 432 -3.90 -12.60 -10.66
CA ARG A 432 -4.24 -13.78 -11.45
C ARG A 432 -5.66 -13.75 -12.03
N TRP A 433 -6.33 -12.60 -12.09
CA TRP A 433 -7.72 -12.54 -12.61
C TRP A 433 -7.80 -13.08 -14.04
N PHE A 434 -6.76 -12.85 -14.84
CA PHE A 434 -6.67 -13.31 -16.23
C PHE A 434 -6.55 -14.83 -16.33
N ASP A 435 -5.92 -15.50 -15.36
CA ASP A 435 -5.94 -16.97 -15.29
C ASP A 435 -7.37 -17.47 -15.03
N GLY A 436 -8.19 -16.73 -14.26
CA GLY A 436 -9.62 -17.03 -14.10
C GLY A 436 -10.46 -16.90 -15.38
N VAL A 437 -9.88 -16.42 -16.48
CA VAL A 437 -10.47 -16.39 -17.82
C VAL A 437 -9.92 -17.51 -18.71
N ILE A 438 -8.59 -17.67 -18.74
CA ILE A 438 -7.90 -18.49 -19.76
C ILE A 438 -7.54 -19.90 -19.30
N GLU A 439 -7.54 -20.17 -17.98
CA GLU A 439 -7.28 -21.50 -17.44
C GLU A 439 -8.38 -22.48 -17.85
N ASP A 440 -8.04 -23.77 -17.92
CA ASP A 440 -9.05 -24.81 -18.14
C ASP A 440 -10.18 -24.67 -17.10
N PRO A 441 -11.45 -24.50 -17.51
CA PRO A 441 -12.58 -24.40 -16.60
C PRO A 441 -12.70 -25.57 -15.62
N ALA A 442 -12.14 -26.74 -15.93
CA ALA A 442 -12.10 -27.88 -15.02
C ALA A 442 -11.08 -27.71 -13.86
N GLN A 443 -10.17 -26.73 -13.96
CA GLN A 443 -9.10 -26.47 -12.98
C GLN A 443 -9.39 -25.26 -12.07
N ILE A 444 -10.46 -24.50 -12.33
CA ILE A 444 -10.88 -23.38 -11.48
C ILE A 444 -11.89 -23.85 -10.43
N GLU A 445 -11.74 -23.42 -9.17
CA GLU A 445 -12.65 -23.87 -8.08
C GLU A 445 -13.99 -23.12 -8.05
N GLN A 446 -14.14 -22.05 -8.84
CA GLN A 446 -15.44 -21.37 -8.98
C GLN A 446 -16.28 -22.00 -10.10
N PRO A 447 -17.63 -21.88 -10.06
CA PRO A 447 -18.50 -22.63 -10.97
C PRO A 447 -18.26 -22.39 -12.46
N ASN A 448 -17.87 -21.16 -12.83
CA ASN A 448 -17.64 -20.77 -14.21
C ASN A 448 -16.47 -19.78 -14.32
N PRO A 449 -15.79 -19.71 -15.48
CA PRO A 449 -14.75 -18.71 -15.74
C PRO A 449 -15.26 -17.28 -15.67
N ILE A 450 -14.33 -16.34 -15.46
CA ILE A 450 -14.62 -14.91 -15.55
C ILE A 450 -14.95 -14.56 -17.00
N LYS A 451 -16.09 -13.88 -17.19
CA LYS A 451 -16.59 -13.41 -18.49
C LYS A 451 -16.72 -11.89 -18.56
N GLY A 452 -16.90 -11.23 -17.42
CA GLY A 452 -16.99 -9.76 -17.31
C GLY A 452 -15.87 -9.21 -16.44
N MET A 453 -15.19 -8.16 -16.90
CA MET A 453 -14.17 -7.46 -16.14
C MET A 453 -14.51 -5.98 -15.99
N ILE A 454 -14.61 -5.51 -14.75
CA ILE A 454 -14.71 -4.10 -14.41
C ILE A 454 -13.36 -3.68 -13.84
N PHE A 455 -12.62 -2.90 -14.62
CA PHE A 455 -11.29 -2.38 -14.31
C PHE A 455 -11.42 -0.93 -13.84
N TRP A 456 -11.56 -0.71 -12.54
CA TRP A 456 -11.88 0.60 -11.97
C TRP A 456 -10.67 1.20 -11.23
N GLY A 457 -10.13 2.30 -11.74
CA GLY A 457 -9.02 3.03 -11.13
C GLY A 457 -7.75 2.20 -10.94
N HIS A 458 -7.45 1.30 -11.87
CA HIS A 458 -6.32 0.36 -11.78
C HIS A 458 -5.62 0.29 -13.15
N ALA A 459 -4.33 -0.06 -13.14
CA ALA A 459 -3.54 -0.18 -14.37
C ALA A 459 -3.10 -1.63 -14.64
N PRO A 460 -3.15 -2.14 -15.89
CA PRO A 460 -2.80 -3.52 -16.20
C PRO A 460 -1.28 -3.74 -16.18
N ASN A 461 -0.50 -2.76 -16.63
CA ASN A 461 0.96 -2.78 -16.69
C ASN A 461 1.66 -2.80 -15.31
N SER A 462 0.89 -2.71 -14.23
CA SER A 462 1.36 -3.01 -12.87
C SER A 462 1.38 -4.51 -12.53
N GLN A 463 0.90 -5.38 -13.44
CA GLN A 463 0.79 -6.83 -13.26
C GLN A 463 1.69 -7.59 -14.25
N THR A 464 2.28 -8.70 -13.84
CA THR A 464 3.12 -9.59 -14.68
C THR A 464 2.30 -10.34 -15.73
N ARG A 465 2.99 -11.02 -16.66
CA ARG A 465 2.38 -11.85 -17.71
C ARG A 465 1.36 -11.09 -18.56
N LEU A 466 1.69 -9.86 -18.96
CA LEU A 466 0.78 -9.06 -19.81
C LEU A 466 0.34 -9.79 -21.09
N PRO A 467 1.16 -10.61 -21.78
CA PRO A 467 0.69 -11.39 -22.93
C PRO A 467 -0.49 -12.31 -22.60
N ASP A 468 -0.50 -12.94 -21.43
CA ASP A 468 -1.62 -13.76 -20.98
C ASP A 468 -2.83 -12.90 -20.60
N MET A 469 -2.59 -11.74 -20.00
CA MET A 469 -3.64 -10.76 -19.74
C MET A 469 -4.29 -10.26 -21.05
N LYS A 470 -3.52 -10.01 -22.11
CA LYS A 470 -4.07 -9.63 -23.42
C LYS A 470 -5.01 -10.72 -23.95
N LYS A 471 -4.58 -11.99 -23.92
CA LYS A 471 -5.42 -13.14 -24.30
C LYS A 471 -6.72 -13.17 -23.49
N ALA A 472 -6.63 -12.97 -22.16
CA ALA A 472 -7.81 -12.93 -21.29
C ALA A 472 -8.75 -11.77 -21.64
N LEU A 473 -8.22 -10.56 -21.82
CA LEU A 473 -9.01 -9.39 -22.20
C LEU A 473 -9.78 -9.62 -23.51
N GLU A 474 -9.18 -10.33 -24.47
CA GLU A 474 -9.80 -10.66 -25.76
C GLU A 474 -10.90 -11.71 -25.67
N GLN A 475 -10.87 -12.57 -24.66
CA GLN A 475 -11.86 -13.63 -24.44
C GLN A 475 -13.09 -13.20 -23.62
N LEU A 476 -13.03 -12.06 -22.93
CA LEU A 476 -14.17 -11.57 -22.13
C LEU A 476 -15.43 -11.35 -22.98
N ASP A 477 -16.61 -11.44 -22.39
CA ASP A 477 -17.86 -11.00 -23.02
C ASP A 477 -17.98 -9.47 -22.96
N THR A 478 -17.47 -8.85 -21.89
CA THR A 478 -17.50 -7.39 -21.69
C THR A 478 -16.35 -6.92 -20.81
N LEU A 479 -15.75 -5.79 -21.22
CA LEU A 479 -14.70 -5.07 -20.50
C LEU A 479 -15.16 -3.64 -20.24
N VAL A 480 -15.13 -3.21 -18.97
CA VAL A 480 -15.45 -1.85 -18.56
C VAL A 480 -14.24 -1.26 -17.87
N VAL A 481 -13.75 -0.12 -18.34
CA VAL A 481 -12.67 0.64 -17.70
C VAL A 481 -13.26 1.92 -17.14
N VAL A 482 -13.07 2.18 -15.85
CA VAL A 482 -13.55 3.39 -15.18
C VAL A 482 -12.36 4.12 -14.60
N ASP A 483 -12.00 5.24 -15.20
CA ASP A 483 -10.76 5.96 -14.88
C ASP A 483 -10.83 7.40 -15.44
N PRO A 484 -10.13 8.39 -14.84
CA PRO A 484 -10.01 9.72 -15.45
C PRO A 484 -9.21 9.73 -16.78
N TYR A 485 -8.41 8.70 -17.04
CA TYR A 485 -7.59 8.55 -18.25
C TYR A 485 -7.81 7.19 -18.91
N PRO A 486 -7.76 7.07 -20.25
CA PRO A 486 -7.77 5.76 -20.89
C PRO A 486 -6.50 4.98 -20.54
N THR A 487 -6.67 3.91 -19.77
CA THR A 487 -5.54 3.10 -19.30
C THR A 487 -4.99 2.21 -20.41
N MET A 488 -3.82 1.58 -20.19
CA MET A 488 -3.28 0.60 -21.13
C MET A 488 -4.28 -0.54 -21.44
N THR A 489 -5.22 -0.82 -20.54
CA THR A 489 -6.30 -1.82 -20.72
C THR A 489 -7.19 -1.48 -21.90
N ALA A 490 -7.37 -0.19 -22.20
CA ALA A 490 -8.18 0.27 -23.32
C ALA A 490 -7.57 -0.11 -24.68
N VAL A 491 -6.24 -0.15 -24.78
CA VAL A 491 -5.53 -0.23 -26.06
C VAL A 491 -4.76 -1.53 -26.28
N MET A 492 -4.42 -2.29 -25.23
CA MET A 492 -3.62 -3.52 -25.37
C MET A 492 -4.36 -4.70 -26.01
N GLN A 493 -5.69 -4.64 -26.12
CA GLN A 493 -6.55 -5.69 -26.67
C GLN A 493 -7.10 -5.31 -28.05
N ASP A 494 -7.41 -6.32 -28.87
CA ASP A 494 -7.85 -6.15 -30.28
C ASP A 494 -9.37 -6.30 -30.50
N ARG A 495 -10.17 -6.25 -29.45
CA ARG A 495 -11.64 -6.35 -29.53
C ARG A 495 -12.22 -5.20 -30.35
N SER A 496 -13.21 -5.52 -31.17
CA SER A 496 -13.99 -4.55 -31.94
C SER A 496 -15.18 -3.97 -31.17
N ASP A 497 -15.70 -4.70 -30.17
CA ASP A 497 -16.95 -4.39 -29.47
C ASP A 497 -16.92 -4.87 -28.00
N GLY A 498 -17.92 -4.46 -27.21
CA GLY A 498 -18.07 -4.88 -25.81
C GLY A 498 -17.02 -4.29 -24.87
N VAL A 499 -16.39 -3.17 -25.26
CA VAL A 499 -15.44 -2.42 -24.44
C VAL A 499 -16.01 -1.03 -24.17
N TYR A 500 -16.03 -0.64 -22.89
CA TYR A 500 -16.58 0.63 -22.42
C TYR A 500 -15.53 1.38 -21.59
N LEU A 501 -15.43 2.69 -21.80
CA LEU A 501 -14.63 3.62 -21.00
C LEU A 501 -15.59 4.61 -20.33
N LEU A 502 -15.55 4.70 -19.01
CA LEU A 502 -16.37 5.62 -18.22
C LEU A 502 -15.48 6.67 -17.54
N PRO A 503 -15.73 7.98 -17.73
CA PRO A 503 -14.90 9.03 -17.15
C PRO A 503 -15.17 9.17 -15.65
N ALA A 504 -14.20 8.75 -14.84
CA ALA A 504 -14.23 9.02 -13.41
C ALA A 504 -13.77 10.45 -13.10
N ALA A 505 -14.34 11.04 -12.05
CA ALA A 505 -13.81 12.26 -11.46
C ALA A 505 -12.44 11.99 -10.82
N THR A 506 -11.55 12.96 -10.87
CA THR A 506 -10.29 12.96 -10.12
C THR A 506 -10.56 13.20 -8.63
N GLN A 507 -9.58 12.92 -7.78
CA GLN A 507 -9.70 13.08 -6.33
C GLN A 507 -9.87 14.54 -5.89
N PHE A 508 -9.65 15.50 -6.79
CA PHE A 508 -9.86 16.95 -6.56
C PHE A 508 -11.24 17.45 -7.01
N GLU A 509 -11.99 16.60 -7.71
CA GLU A 509 -13.37 16.85 -8.19
C GLU A 509 -14.43 16.21 -7.27
N THR A 510 -13.99 15.52 -6.22
CA THR A 510 -14.81 14.87 -5.20
C THR A 510 -14.28 15.22 -3.79
N TYR A 511 -14.91 14.69 -2.75
CA TYR A 511 -14.55 14.92 -1.35
C TYR A 511 -14.74 13.62 -0.55
N GLY A 512 -14.04 13.51 0.58
CA GLY A 512 -14.05 12.30 1.42
C GLY A 512 -12.74 12.12 2.16
N SER A 513 -12.54 10.99 2.81
CA SER A 513 -11.33 10.73 3.59
C SER A 513 -10.35 9.76 2.92
N VAL A 514 -9.07 9.86 3.26
CA VAL A 514 -8.03 8.90 2.86
C VAL A 514 -7.10 8.59 4.03
N THR A 515 -6.53 7.40 4.03
CA THR A 515 -5.65 6.88 5.08
C THR A 515 -4.22 6.79 4.58
N ALA A 516 -3.33 7.62 5.15
CA ALA A 516 -1.90 7.63 4.84
C ALA A 516 -1.17 6.38 5.39
N SER A 517 0.10 6.21 5.00
CA SER A 517 0.90 5.05 5.38
C SER A 517 0.96 4.80 6.90
N ASN A 518 1.01 5.87 7.68
CA ASN A 518 1.07 5.84 9.15
C ASN A 518 -0.32 5.67 9.81
N ARG A 519 -1.35 5.30 9.04
CA ARG A 519 -2.75 5.12 9.47
C ARG A 519 -3.51 6.41 9.77
N SER A 520 -2.91 7.58 9.60
CA SER A 520 -3.60 8.87 9.77
C SER A 520 -4.65 9.07 8.68
N ILE A 521 -5.88 9.34 9.10
CA ILE A 521 -7.02 9.61 8.22
C ILE A 521 -7.12 11.12 8.00
N GLN A 522 -7.20 11.53 6.74
CA GLN A 522 -7.19 12.93 6.32
C GLN A 522 -8.40 13.22 5.43
N TRP A 523 -9.03 14.38 5.62
CA TRP A 523 -10.15 14.81 4.78
C TRP A 523 -9.65 15.53 3.53
N ARG A 524 -10.22 15.18 2.38
CA ARG A 524 -10.07 15.88 1.10
C ARG A 524 -11.32 16.70 0.86
N ASP A 525 -11.15 18.02 0.74
CA ASP A 525 -12.22 18.88 0.22
C ASP A 525 -12.19 18.91 -1.31
N LYS A 526 -13.40 19.06 -1.88
CA LYS A 526 -13.59 19.27 -3.32
C LYS A 526 -12.99 20.61 -3.72
N VAL A 527 -12.04 20.56 -4.66
CA VAL A 527 -11.32 21.76 -5.15
C VAL A 527 -12.09 22.41 -6.29
N ILE A 528 -12.55 21.63 -7.26
CA ILE A 528 -13.37 22.08 -8.40
C ILE A 528 -14.54 21.12 -8.61
N ASP A 529 -15.55 21.52 -9.38
CA ASP A 529 -16.59 20.60 -9.81
C ASP A 529 -16.05 19.61 -10.86
N PRO A 530 -16.62 18.39 -10.96
CA PRO A 530 -16.26 17.43 -11.99
C PRO A 530 -16.28 18.06 -13.39
N LEU A 531 -15.17 17.96 -14.10
CA LEU A 531 -15.04 18.47 -15.47
C LEU A 531 -15.65 17.50 -16.49
N PHE A 532 -16.05 18.06 -17.63
CA PHE A 532 -16.68 17.32 -18.73
C PHE A 532 -17.95 16.60 -18.29
N GLU A 533 -18.10 15.31 -18.61
CA GLU A 533 -19.15 14.43 -18.09
C GLU A 533 -18.58 13.46 -17.05
N ALA A 534 -17.45 13.77 -16.41
CA ALA A 534 -16.89 12.90 -15.39
C ALA A 534 -17.84 12.82 -14.17
N ARG A 535 -17.91 11.63 -13.55
CA ARG A 535 -18.72 11.41 -12.34
C ARG A 535 -17.86 10.90 -11.18
N PRO A 536 -18.11 11.36 -9.94
CA PRO A 536 -17.54 10.73 -8.74
C PRO A 536 -17.86 9.24 -8.66
N ASP A 537 -16.93 8.44 -8.14
CA ASP A 537 -17.07 6.98 -8.14
C ASP A 537 -18.30 6.49 -7.35
N GLN A 538 -18.65 7.16 -6.24
CA GLN A 538 -19.82 6.81 -5.44
C GLN A 538 -21.14 6.98 -6.22
N ASP A 539 -21.20 7.95 -7.14
CA ASP A 539 -22.37 8.17 -8.00
C ASP A 539 -22.47 7.02 -9.01
N VAL A 540 -21.36 6.63 -9.63
CA VAL A 540 -21.33 5.50 -10.58
C VAL A 540 -21.70 4.18 -9.88
N ILE A 541 -21.23 3.96 -8.64
CA ILE A 541 -21.63 2.80 -7.83
C ILE A 541 -23.15 2.80 -7.57
N TYR A 542 -23.73 3.95 -7.22
CA TYR A 542 -25.17 4.08 -7.01
C TYR A 542 -25.97 3.80 -8.29
N LEU A 543 -25.53 4.34 -9.44
CA LEU A 543 -26.16 4.09 -10.74
C LEU A 543 -26.19 2.59 -11.09
N PHE A 544 -25.10 1.87 -10.85
CA PHE A 544 -25.07 0.41 -11.02
C PHE A 544 -25.95 -0.31 -10.00
N ALA A 545 -25.94 0.09 -8.72
CA ALA A 545 -26.78 -0.52 -7.69
C ALA A 545 -28.28 -0.38 -8.00
N ARG A 546 -28.68 0.77 -8.56
CA ARG A 546 -30.03 1.03 -9.08
C ARG A 546 -30.34 0.12 -10.26
N LYS A 547 -29.43 0.03 -11.24
CA LYS A 547 -29.57 -0.85 -12.41
C LYS A 547 -29.72 -2.33 -12.04
N PHE A 548 -29.05 -2.78 -10.98
CA PHE A 548 -29.11 -4.16 -10.50
C PHE A 548 -30.19 -4.42 -9.44
N GLY A 549 -31.01 -3.41 -9.10
CA GLY A 549 -32.19 -3.56 -8.26
C GLY A 549 -31.92 -3.78 -6.78
N PHE A 550 -30.78 -3.31 -6.25
CA PHE A 550 -30.45 -3.42 -4.83
C PHE A 550 -30.06 -2.11 -4.14
N SER A 551 -30.22 -0.96 -4.81
CA SER A 551 -29.96 0.37 -4.26
C SER A 551 -30.68 0.63 -2.94
N ASP A 552 -31.98 0.31 -2.85
CA ASP A 552 -32.82 0.63 -1.68
C ASP A 552 -32.34 -0.04 -0.40
N LYS A 553 -31.80 -1.27 -0.52
CA LYS A 553 -31.22 -2.00 0.62
C LYS A 553 -29.79 -1.55 0.91
N MET A 554 -28.98 -1.38 -0.13
CA MET A 554 -27.57 -1.01 0.02
C MET A 554 -27.39 0.41 0.57
N PHE A 555 -28.27 1.35 0.21
CA PHE A 555 -28.20 2.76 0.60
C PHE A 555 -29.26 3.15 1.64
N LYS A 556 -29.91 2.19 2.32
CA LYS A 556 -30.97 2.44 3.31
C LYS A 556 -30.62 3.52 4.35
N ASN A 557 -29.37 3.53 4.80
CA ASN A 557 -28.86 4.44 5.83
C ASN A 557 -27.98 5.57 5.27
N ILE A 558 -27.95 5.73 3.94
CA ILE A 558 -27.10 6.70 3.25
C ILE A 558 -28.03 7.58 2.42
N ARG A 559 -28.07 8.86 2.70
CA ARG A 559 -28.89 9.79 1.93
C ARG A 559 -28.34 9.89 0.51
N VAL A 560 -29.24 9.97 -0.47
CA VAL A 560 -28.91 10.13 -1.88
C VAL A 560 -29.73 11.28 -2.44
N GLU A 561 -29.06 12.26 -3.03
CA GLU A 561 -29.70 13.40 -3.69
C GLU A 561 -29.16 13.52 -5.11
N ASN A 562 -30.04 13.59 -6.11
CA ASN A 562 -29.65 13.69 -7.53
C ASN A 562 -28.64 12.61 -7.96
N ASP A 563 -28.89 11.36 -7.58
CA ASP A 563 -28.00 10.20 -7.81
C ASP A 563 -26.63 10.26 -7.11
N ALA A 564 -26.41 11.21 -6.18
CA ALA A 564 -25.17 11.36 -5.42
C ALA A 564 -25.34 10.93 -3.95
N PRO A 565 -24.67 9.84 -3.51
CA PRO A 565 -24.63 9.43 -2.10
C PRO A 565 -23.85 10.42 -1.22
N PHE A 566 -24.38 10.70 -0.02
CA PHE A 566 -23.71 11.55 0.97
C PHE A 566 -22.51 10.86 1.61
N VAL A 567 -21.34 11.50 1.54
CA VAL A 567 -20.05 10.96 2.00
C VAL A 567 -20.00 10.84 3.53
N GLU A 568 -20.61 11.77 4.25
CA GLU A 568 -20.67 11.77 5.71
C GLU A 568 -21.45 10.57 6.25
N ASP A 569 -22.61 10.26 5.67
CA ASP A 569 -23.44 9.12 6.09
C ASP A 569 -22.68 7.80 5.88
N ILE A 570 -21.91 7.69 4.79
CA ILE A 570 -21.04 6.54 4.54
C ILE A 570 -19.96 6.43 5.63
N THR A 571 -19.34 7.55 6.01
CA THR A 571 -18.33 7.58 7.09
C THR A 571 -18.93 7.14 8.43
N HIS A 572 -20.15 7.57 8.74
CA HIS A 572 -20.85 7.13 9.95
C HIS A 572 -21.17 5.62 9.91
N GLU A 573 -21.55 5.06 8.77
CA GLU A 573 -21.77 3.62 8.63
C GLU A 573 -20.46 2.81 8.78
N ILE A 574 -19.34 3.33 8.24
CA ILE A 574 -17.99 2.80 8.48
C ILE A 574 -17.69 2.75 9.99
N ASN A 575 -17.88 3.87 10.69
CA ASN A 575 -17.59 3.96 12.14
C ASN A 575 -18.47 3.02 13.00
N ARG A 576 -19.65 2.62 12.53
CA ARG A 576 -20.52 1.66 13.23
C ARG A 576 -20.00 0.23 13.16
N GLY A 577 -19.17 -0.12 12.17
CA GLY A 577 -18.80 -1.51 11.86
C GLY A 577 -17.34 -1.89 12.10
N MET A 578 -16.39 -0.95 12.04
CA MET A 578 -14.95 -1.24 11.97
C MET A 578 -14.25 -1.38 13.33
N TRP A 579 -14.83 -2.14 14.26
CA TRP A 579 -14.37 -2.25 15.65
C TRP A 579 -12.97 -2.85 15.80
N THR A 580 -12.63 -3.87 15.00
CA THR A 580 -11.37 -4.64 15.04
C THR A 580 -10.09 -3.82 14.95
N ILE A 581 -10.14 -2.67 14.28
CA ILE A 581 -9.02 -1.76 14.11
C ILE A 581 -9.26 -0.40 14.77
N GLY A 582 -10.39 -0.21 15.48
CA GLY A 582 -10.74 1.08 16.07
C GLY A 582 -10.83 2.19 15.02
N TYR A 583 -11.46 1.89 13.88
CA TYR A 583 -11.82 2.90 12.88
C TYR A 583 -13.26 3.40 13.15
N THR A 584 -13.51 3.70 14.42
CA THR A 584 -14.84 3.97 14.99
C THR A 584 -14.91 5.38 15.60
N GLY A 585 -13.78 5.92 16.07
CA GLY A 585 -13.70 7.25 16.67
C GLY A 585 -13.59 8.39 15.64
N GLN A 586 -13.31 8.11 14.37
CA GLN A 586 -12.99 9.13 13.35
C GLN A 586 -14.23 9.58 12.57
N SER A 587 -15.07 10.45 13.17
CA SER A 587 -16.20 11.06 12.46
C SER A 587 -15.76 12.08 11.40
N PRO A 588 -16.60 12.40 10.39
CA PRO A 588 -16.33 13.47 9.43
C PRO A 588 -15.92 14.78 10.08
N GLU A 589 -16.60 15.17 11.17
CA GLU A 589 -16.36 16.41 11.90
C GLU A 589 -14.96 16.41 12.52
N ARG A 590 -14.56 15.31 13.17
CA ARG A 590 -13.23 15.20 13.79
C ARG A 590 -12.12 15.21 12.73
N ILE A 591 -12.29 14.49 11.62
CA ILE A 591 -11.27 14.46 10.55
C ILE A 591 -11.11 15.86 9.92
N ARG A 592 -12.21 16.56 9.62
CA ARG A 592 -12.18 17.95 9.11
C ARG A 592 -11.58 18.91 10.11
N LYS A 593 -11.90 18.77 11.39
CA LYS A 593 -11.33 19.57 12.48
C LYS A 593 -9.80 19.46 12.50
N HIS A 594 -9.23 18.27 12.27
CA HIS A 594 -7.78 18.09 12.17
C HIS A 594 -7.21 18.80 10.94
N MET A 595 -7.87 18.69 9.78
CA MET A 595 -7.45 19.40 8.56
C MET A 595 -7.48 20.93 8.72
N ALA A 596 -8.49 21.48 9.39
CA ALA A 596 -8.60 22.92 9.63
C ALA A 596 -7.57 23.46 10.64
N ASN A 597 -6.97 22.60 11.46
CA ASN A 597 -6.09 22.97 12.56
C ASN A 597 -4.68 22.36 12.46
N GLN A 598 -4.20 22.01 11.26
CA GLN A 598 -2.88 21.37 11.05
C GLN A 598 -1.73 22.05 11.81
N LYS A 599 -1.74 23.39 11.90
CA LYS A 599 -0.73 24.19 12.60
C LYS A 599 -0.58 23.89 14.10
N SER A 600 -1.56 23.28 14.76
CA SER A 600 -1.48 22.97 16.20
C SER A 600 -0.73 21.67 16.49
N PHE A 601 -0.49 20.83 15.47
CA PHE A 601 0.15 19.53 15.64
C PHE A 601 1.67 19.65 15.64
N ASP A 602 2.31 19.03 16.63
CA ASP A 602 3.76 18.96 16.70
C ASP A 602 4.32 18.19 15.49
N ARG A 603 5.39 18.72 14.91
CA ARG A 603 5.97 18.21 13.66
C ARG A 603 6.75 16.90 13.84
N THR A 604 6.90 16.41 15.06
CA THR A 604 7.59 15.15 15.37
C THR A 604 6.62 14.14 16.00
N THR A 605 5.95 14.50 17.08
CA THR A 605 5.05 13.59 17.80
C THR A 605 3.68 13.46 17.13
N LEU A 606 3.34 14.40 16.23
CA LEU A 606 2.01 14.56 15.64
C LEU A 606 0.90 14.86 16.64
N GLN A 607 1.22 15.14 17.92
CA GLN A 607 0.21 15.49 18.92
C GLN A 607 -0.11 16.98 18.84
N ALA A 608 -1.39 17.34 18.88
CA ALA A 608 -1.79 18.73 18.99
C ALA A 608 -1.42 19.30 20.37
N VAL A 609 -0.86 20.51 20.35
CA VAL A 609 -0.50 21.28 21.55
C VAL A 609 -1.37 22.54 21.57
N GLY A 610 -2.44 22.49 22.36
CA GLY A 610 -3.47 23.50 22.47
C GLY A 610 -4.45 23.56 21.29
N GLY A 611 -5.38 24.51 21.37
CA GLY A 611 -6.39 24.72 20.33
C GLY A 611 -7.49 23.65 20.33
N PRO A 612 -8.32 23.59 19.27
CA PRO A 612 -9.48 22.71 19.24
C PRO A 612 -9.13 21.22 19.33
N CYS A 613 -7.99 20.79 18.80
CA CYS A 613 -7.57 19.38 18.72
C CYS A 613 -6.66 18.95 19.88
N ASP A 614 -6.50 19.75 20.94
CA ASP A 614 -5.51 19.52 21.99
C ASP A 614 -5.49 18.08 22.51
N GLY A 615 -4.29 17.49 22.59
CA GLY A 615 -4.08 16.11 23.01
C GLY A 615 -4.31 15.02 21.94
N GLU A 616 -5.04 15.31 20.85
CA GLU A 616 -5.28 14.36 19.75
C GLU A 616 -4.05 14.25 18.83
N TYR A 617 -3.83 13.08 18.21
CA TYR A 617 -2.78 12.89 17.20
C TYR A 617 -3.31 13.18 15.79
N TYR A 618 -2.48 13.77 14.93
CA TYR A 618 -2.89 14.20 13.59
C TYR A 618 -3.46 13.03 12.77
N GLY A 619 -4.67 13.23 12.23
CA GLY A 619 -5.46 12.21 11.55
C GLY A 619 -5.91 11.00 12.39
N MET A 620 -5.80 11.03 13.72
CA MET A 620 -6.26 9.96 14.64
C MET A 620 -5.88 8.54 14.15
N PRO A 621 -4.57 8.24 14.03
CA PRO A 621 -4.08 7.00 13.44
C PRO A 621 -4.70 5.80 14.17
N TRP A 622 -5.32 4.90 13.41
CA TRP A 622 -6.11 3.82 14.02
C TRP A 622 -5.20 2.80 14.73
N PRO A 623 -5.57 2.25 15.90
CA PRO A 623 -6.87 2.42 16.54
C PRO A 623 -7.12 3.80 17.16
N ALA A 624 -8.29 4.36 16.86
CA ALA A 624 -8.94 5.38 17.67
C ALA A 624 -10.22 4.77 18.25
N TRP A 625 -10.13 4.32 19.50
CA TRP A 625 -11.15 3.48 20.12
C TRP A 625 -12.45 4.23 20.44
N GLY A 626 -13.54 3.47 20.48
CA GLY A 626 -14.85 3.92 20.92
C GLY A 626 -15.59 4.77 19.88
N THR A 627 -16.61 5.45 20.36
CA THR A 627 -17.38 6.42 19.55
C THR A 627 -16.61 7.74 19.44
N PRO A 628 -16.97 8.64 18.50
CA PRO A 628 -16.36 9.96 18.40
C PRO A 628 -16.39 10.77 19.71
N GLU A 629 -17.45 10.61 20.51
CA GLU A 629 -17.64 11.29 21.80
C GLU A 629 -16.68 10.81 22.88
N MET A 630 -16.22 9.56 22.79
CA MET A 630 -15.18 9.03 23.69
C MET A 630 -13.86 9.79 23.52
N GLY A 631 -13.64 10.45 22.38
CA GLY A 631 -12.53 11.38 22.20
C GLY A 631 -11.15 10.73 22.23
N HIS A 632 -11.04 9.42 21.96
CA HIS A 632 -9.75 8.74 21.94
C HIS A 632 -8.80 9.44 20.93
N PRO A 633 -7.53 9.73 21.29
CA PRO A 633 -6.66 10.60 20.51
C PRO A 633 -6.07 9.94 19.25
N GLY A 634 -6.18 8.61 19.16
CA GLY A 634 -5.52 7.77 18.16
C GLY A 634 -4.25 7.14 18.70
N THR A 635 -3.73 6.12 18.01
CA THR A 635 -2.57 5.31 18.42
C THR A 635 -1.42 5.57 17.45
N PRO A 636 -0.55 6.57 17.70
CA PRO A 636 0.50 6.96 16.75
C PRO A 636 1.60 5.90 16.61
N ILE A 637 1.93 5.21 17.72
CA ILE A 637 2.92 4.14 17.78
C ILE A 637 2.19 2.87 18.25
N LEU A 638 2.08 1.89 17.36
CA LEU A 638 1.55 0.59 17.73
C LEU A 638 2.50 -0.09 18.72
N TYR A 639 1.91 -0.71 19.73
CA TYR A 639 2.57 -1.56 20.72
C TYR A 639 3.45 -0.83 21.74
N ASP A 640 3.27 0.48 21.88
CA ASP A 640 3.87 1.31 22.93
C ASP A 640 3.18 1.10 24.28
N THR A 641 3.85 0.34 25.15
CA THR A 641 3.37 0.04 26.51
C THR A 641 3.69 1.16 27.51
N SER A 642 4.44 2.20 27.13
CA SER A 642 4.78 3.33 28.01
C SER A 642 3.63 4.32 28.20
N LYS A 643 2.51 4.12 27.49
CA LYS A 643 1.29 4.94 27.56
C LYS A 643 0.10 4.10 27.96
N SER A 644 -0.92 4.76 28.51
CA SER A 644 -2.20 4.11 28.78
C SER A 644 -2.94 3.83 27.47
N VAL A 645 -3.82 2.82 27.46
CA VAL A 645 -4.64 2.54 26.27
C VAL A 645 -5.56 3.70 25.93
N ALA A 646 -6.02 4.47 26.93
CA ALA A 646 -6.86 5.66 26.71
C ALA A 646 -6.10 6.80 26.00
N ASP A 647 -4.77 6.87 26.18
CA ASP A 647 -3.90 7.89 25.60
C ASP A 647 -3.21 7.44 24.29
N GLY A 648 -3.67 6.33 23.70
CA GLY A 648 -3.11 5.75 22.48
C GLY A 648 -1.89 4.84 22.71
N GLY A 649 -1.70 4.32 23.92
CA GLY A 649 -0.81 3.21 24.23
C GLY A 649 -1.39 1.86 23.82
N LEU A 650 -0.54 0.86 23.63
CA LEU A 650 -0.98 -0.43 23.12
C LEU A 650 0.00 -1.58 23.45
N CYS A 651 -0.50 -2.81 23.48
CA CYS A 651 0.29 -4.04 23.57
C CYS A 651 0.03 -4.97 22.37
N PHE A 652 0.74 -6.10 22.25
CA PHE A 652 0.54 -7.04 21.15
C PHE A 652 -0.78 -7.81 21.31
N ARG A 653 -1.41 -8.18 20.19
CA ARG A 653 -2.77 -8.75 20.19
C ARG A 653 -2.78 -10.23 20.58
N ALA A 654 -3.71 -10.63 21.44
CA ALA A 654 -3.99 -12.04 21.78
C ALA A 654 -4.81 -12.77 20.69
N ARG A 655 -4.43 -12.60 19.43
CA ARG A 655 -5.17 -13.07 18.25
C ARG A 655 -5.05 -14.58 18.01
N PHE A 656 -3.98 -15.21 18.48
CA PHE A 656 -3.58 -16.57 18.10
C PHE A 656 -3.80 -17.60 19.21
N GLY A 657 -4.66 -17.27 20.18
CA GLY A 657 -4.87 -18.04 21.39
C GLY A 657 -4.01 -17.54 22.55
N VAL A 658 -4.09 -18.26 23.68
CA VAL A 658 -3.37 -17.95 24.92
C VAL A 658 -2.25 -18.94 25.22
N GLU A 659 -2.26 -20.10 24.58
CA GLU A 659 -1.30 -21.19 24.77
C GLU A 659 -1.10 -21.92 23.44
N ARG A 660 0.10 -22.44 23.20
CA ARG A 660 0.40 -23.37 22.10
C ARG A 660 1.42 -24.40 22.57
N ASP A 661 1.11 -25.68 22.37
CA ASP A 661 2.00 -26.80 22.67
C ASP A 661 2.53 -26.80 24.11
N GLY A 662 1.69 -26.37 25.08
CA GLY A 662 2.04 -26.24 26.49
C GLY A 662 2.78 -24.94 26.85
N GLU A 663 3.08 -24.08 25.87
CA GLU A 663 3.77 -22.81 26.08
C GLU A 663 2.81 -21.63 26.13
N ASN A 664 3.05 -20.71 27.07
CA ASN A 664 2.30 -19.47 27.22
C ASN A 664 2.51 -18.52 26.03
N LEU A 665 1.42 -18.05 25.42
CA LEU A 665 1.44 -17.03 24.36
C LEU A 665 1.13 -15.62 24.88
N LEU A 666 0.79 -15.48 26.16
CA LEU A 666 0.48 -14.21 26.78
C LEU A 666 1.76 -13.47 27.20
N ALA A 667 1.72 -12.13 27.20
CA ALA A 667 2.86 -11.33 27.66
C ALA A 667 3.16 -11.63 29.14
N GLU A 668 4.39 -11.40 29.57
CA GLU A 668 4.84 -11.61 30.95
C GLU A 668 5.52 -10.33 31.45
N GLY A 669 4.99 -9.73 32.52
CA GLY A 669 5.55 -8.50 33.10
C GLY A 669 5.58 -7.28 32.16
N SER A 670 4.78 -7.28 31.09
CA SER A 670 4.72 -6.19 30.11
C SER A 670 3.27 -5.83 29.79
N HIS A 671 2.85 -4.64 30.21
CA HIS A 671 1.50 -4.13 30.03
C HIS A 671 1.51 -2.62 29.76
N PRO A 672 0.46 -2.04 29.13
CA PRO A 672 0.28 -0.60 29.05
C PRO A 672 0.20 0.06 30.43
N VAL A 673 0.61 1.34 30.52
CA VAL A 673 0.52 2.11 31.78
C VAL A 673 -0.94 2.22 32.24
N GLY A 674 -1.18 2.00 33.53
CA GLY A 674 -2.51 2.09 34.13
C GLY A 674 -3.42 0.88 33.86
N SER A 675 -2.90 -0.21 33.28
CA SER A 675 -3.64 -1.47 33.17
C SER A 675 -3.85 -2.11 34.54
N GLU A 676 -5.08 -2.51 34.86
CA GLU A 676 -5.39 -3.26 36.10
C GLU A 676 -4.94 -4.73 36.04
N ILE A 677 -4.57 -5.22 34.85
CA ILE A 677 -4.00 -6.56 34.64
C ILE A 677 -2.55 -6.38 34.19
N GLU A 678 -1.62 -6.70 35.08
CA GLU A 678 -0.18 -6.44 34.88
C GLU A 678 0.56 -7.57 34.12
N ASP A 679 -0.12 -8.68 33.82
CA ASP A 679 0.38 -9.72 32.93
C ASP A 679 -0.38 -9.74 31.59
N GLY A 680 -0.09 -10.70 30.74
CA GLY A 680 -0.85 -10.92 29.53
C GLY A 680 -2.26 -11.47 29.79
N TYR A 681 -3.19 -11.14 28.92
CA TYR A 681 -4.62 -11.48 29.05
C TYR A 681 -5.27 -11.75 27.68
N PRO A 682 -6.34 -12.56 27.63
CA PRO A 682 -7.06 -12.86 26.38
C PRO A 682 -7.85 -11.65 25.85
N GLU A 683 -8.42 -11.79 24.65
CA GLU A 683 -9.39 -10.82 24.11
C GLU A 683 -10.61 -10.66 25.05
N PHE A 684 -11.11 -9.43 25.18
CA PHE A 684 -12.28 -9.14 26.00
C PHE A 684 -13.58 -9.64 25.36
N THR A 685 -14.34 -10.39 26.15
CA THR A 685 -15.71 -10.81 25.84
C THR A 685 -16.64 -10.40 26.99
N MET A 686 -17.94 -10.49 26.77
CA MET A 686 -18.90 -10.31 27.84
C MET A 686 -18.67 -11.29 29.00
N ALA A 687 -18.28 -12.54 28.69
CA ALA A 687 -17.91 -13.51 29.72
C ALA A 687 -16.70 -13.07 30.55
N MET A 688 -15.71 -12.43 29.92
CA MET A 688 -14.55 -11.87 30.63
C MET A 688 -14.96 -10.72 31.55
N LEU A 689 -15.83 -9.80 31.10
CA LEU A 689 -16.33 -8.71 31.94
C LEU A 689 -17.12 -9.22 33.15
N LEU A 690 -18.00 -10.22 32.95
CA LEU A 690 -18.75 -10.86 34.05
C LEU A 690 -17.80 -11.51 35.07
N LYS A 691 -16.76 -12.21 34.60
CA LYS A 691 -15.78 -12.86 35.47
C LYS A 691 -14.99 -11.86 36.31
N LEU A 692 -14.68 -10.70 35.75
CA LEU A 692 -13.97 -9.61 36.44
C LEU A 692 -14.89 -8.72 37.28
N GLY A 693 -16.22 -8.87 37.15
CA GLY A 693 -17.20 -7.97 37.76
C GLY A 693 -17.19 -6.55 37.18
N TRP A 694 -16.70 -6.40 35.96
CA TRP A 694 -16.62 -5.13 35.21
C TRP A 694 -17.87 -4.90 34.34
N ASP A 695 -18.77 -5.87 34.23
CA ASP A 695 -20.03 -5.71 33.49
C ASP A 695 -20.95 -4.64 34.08
N LYS A 696 -20.80 -4.34 35.38
CA LYS A 696 -21.48 -3.24 36.08
C LYS A 696 -21.13 -1.85 35.53
N ASP A 697 -20.02 -1.73 34.79
CA ASP A 697 -19.57 -0.48 34.18
C ASP A 697 -20.20 -0.27 32.79
N LEU A 698 -20.98 -1.23 32.29
CA LEU A 698 -21.82 -1.05 31.10
C LEU A 698 -23.05 -0.22 31.44
N THR A 699 -23.41 0.67 30.52
CA THR A 699 -24.71 1.36 30.55
C THR A 699 -25.82 0.37 30.19
N SER A 700 -27.06 0.70 30.57
CA SER A 700 -28.24 -0.11 30.21
C SER A 700 -28.41 -0.26 28.69
N GLN A 701 -28.02 0.76 27.92
CA GLN A 701 -28.09 0.74 26.45
C GLN A 701 -27.05 -0.23 25.85
N GLU A 702 -25.80 -0.16 26.31
CA GLU A 702 -24.74 -1.07 25.86
C GLU A 702 -25.10 -2.52 26.22
N ARG A 703 -25.55 -2.74 27.46
CA ARG A 703 -25.99 -4.06 27.92
C ARG A 703 -27.12 -4.61 27.07
N GLY A 704 -28.16 -3.81 26.78
CA GLY A 704 -29.27 -4.22 25.94
C GLY A 704 -28.84 -4.58 24.51
N LYS A 705 -27.90 -3.83 23.92
CA LYS A 705 -27.38 -4.14 22.57
C LYS A 705 -26.53 -5.42 22.58
N ILE A 706 -25.74 -5.65 23.62
CA ILE A 706 -24.98 -6.90 23.79
C ILE A 706 -25.94 -8.08 23.93
N GLU A 707 -27.02 -7.94 24.70
CA GLU A 707 -28.04 -8.97 24.87
C GLU A 707 -28.76 -9.30 23.55
N GLU A 708 -29.10 -8.28 22.75
CA GLU A 708 -29.66 -8.45 21.40
C GLU A 708 -28.73 -9.25 20.48
N ILE A 709 -27.43 -8.95 20.50
CA ILE A 709 -26.44 -9.62 19.63
C ILE A 709 -26.15 -11.04 20.12
N GLY A 710 -26.05 -11.23 21.44
CA GLY A 710 -25.71 -12.50 22.06
C GLY A 710 -26.86 -13.50 22.11
N GLY A 711 -28.11 -13.02 22.13
CA GLY A 711 -29.29 -13.85 22.28
C GLY A 711 -29.16 -14.77 23.50
N ASN A 712 -29.19 -16.07 23.26
CA ASN A 712 -29.10 -17.10 24.31
C ASN A 712 -27.69 -17.28 24.89
N ASP A 713 -26.65 -16.70 24.29
CA ASP A 713 -25.25 -16.85 24.72
C ASP A 713 -24.53 -15.50 24.72
N ILE A 714 -24.96 -14.63 25.63
CA ILE A 714 -24.38 -13.29 25.78
C ILE A 714 -22.88 -13.33 26.07
N GLY A 715 -22.38 -14.39 26.70
CA GLY A 715 -20.96 -14.54 27.06
C GLY A 715 -20.02 -14.57 25.87
N LYS A 716 -20.49 -15.02 24.70
CA LYS A 716 -19.72 -15.05 23.44
C LYS A 716 -19.61 -13.72 22.74
N VAL A 717 -20.39 -12.71 23.13
CA VAL A 717 -20.28 -11.38 22.51
C VAL A 717 -18.88 -10.85 22.78
N ASN A 718 -18.14 -10.64 21.70
CA ASN A 718 -16.76 -10.22 21.73
C ASN A 718 -16.67 -8.72 21.45
N TRP A 719 -15.64 -8.05 21.97
CA TRP A 719 -15.36 -6.64 21.75
C TRP A 719 -15.44 -6.19 20.28
N LYS A 720 -15.13 -7.08 19.32
CA LYS A 720 -15.18 -6.78 17.88
C LYS A 720 -16.54 -6.98 17.23
N THR A 721 -17.53 -7.50 17.94
CA THR A 721 -18.88 -7.75 17.39
C THR A 721 -19.97 -7.01 18.16
N ASP A 722 -19.62 -6.44 19.32
CA ASP A 722 -20.46 -5.54 20.10
C ASP A 722 -20.62 -4.21 19.36
N LEU A 723 -21.80 -3.98 18.77
CA LEU A 723 -22.10 -2.74 18.04
C LEU A 723 -22.36 -1.53 18.94
N SER A 724 -22.41 -1.72 20.27
CA SER A 724 -22.50 -0.59 21.20
C SER A 724 -21.14 0.01 21.56
N GLY A 725 -20.06 -0.75 21.36
CA GLY A 725 -18.71 -0.39 21.83
C GLY A 725 -18.51 -0.51 23.34
N GLY A 726 -19.51 -1.00 24.09
CA GLY A 726 -19.47 -1.08 25.55
C GLY A 726 -18.35 -1.96 26.09
N ILE A 727 -18.13 -3.15 25.51
CA ILE A 727 -17.04 -4.03 25.93
C ILE A 727 -15.68 -3.34 25.75
N GLN A 728 -15.50 -2.66 24.62
CA GLN A 728 -14.28 -1.93 24.31
C GLN A 728 -14.07 -0.75 25.27
N ARG A 729 -15.10 0.06 25.52
CA ARG A 729 -15.04 1.19 26.45
C ARG A 729 -14.70 0.73 27.87
N VAL A 730 -15.33 -0.34 28.34
CA VAL A 730 -15.07 -0.90 29.68
C VAL A 730 -13.65 -1.44 29.79
N ALA A 731 -13.15 -2.21 28.81
CA ALA A 731 -11.77 -2.68 28.84
C ALA A 731 -10.76 -1.52 28.95
N ILE A 732 -10.97 -0.45 28.16
CA ILE A 732 -10.11 0.74 28.17
C ILE A 732 -10.22 1.51 29.49
N LYS A 733 -11.41 1.59 30.10
CA LYS A 733 -11.61 2.19 31.43
C LYS A 733 -10.71 1.55 32.49
N HIS A 734 -10.47 0.24 32.39
CA HIS A 734 -9.56 -0.52 33.27
C HIS A 734 -8.12 -0.61 32.71
N GLY A 735 -7.75 0.30 31.80
CA GLY A 735 -6.42 0.38 31.19
C GLY A 735 -6.03 -0.81 30.31
N CYS A 736 -6.98 -1.68 29.93
CA CYS A 736 -6.71 -2.89 29.18
C CYS A 736 -7.00 -2.71 27.68
N ALA A 737 -6.19 -3.35 26.84
CA ALA A 737 -6.43 -3.39 25.40
C ALA A 737 -7.60 -4.36 25.10
N PRO A 738 -8.63 -3.94 24.34
CA PRO A 738 -9.80 -4.80 24.07
C PRO A 738 -9.45 -6.14 23.43
N PHE A 739 -8.38 -6.19 22.64
CA PHE A 739 -7.94 -7.39 21.93
C PHE A 739 -6.98 -8.29 22.74
N GLY A 740 -6.79 -8.02 24.03
CA GLY A 740 -5.85 -8.77 24.87
C GLY A 740 -4.41 -8.25 24.86
N ASN A 741 -3.54 -8.94 25.59
CA ASN A 741 -2.11 -8.65 25.73
C ASN A 741 -1.30 -9.93 25.59
N ALA A 742 -0.59 -10.09 24.48
CA ALA A 742 0.14 -11.32 24.14
C ALA A 742 1.61 -11.09 23.81
N LYS A 743 2.36 -12.16 23.58
CA LYS A 743 3.66 -12.14 22.92
C LYS A 743 3.47 -12.05 21.40
N ALA A 744 4.35 -11.30 20.73
CA ALA A 744 4.52 -11.43 19.28
C ALA A 744 5.08 -12.82 18.98
N ARG A 745 4.61 -13.50 17.93
CA ARG A 745 5.10 -14.82 17.54
C ARG A 745 6.13 -14.72 16.42
N SER A 746 7.32 -15.25 16.64
CA SER A 746 8.32 -15.43 15.58
C SER A 746 8.08 -16.71 14.78
N VAL A 747 7.26 -17.64 15.27
CA VAL A 747 6.84 -18.86 14.56
C VAL A 747 5.35 -18.77 14.19
N VAL A 748 5.04 -18.96 12.90
CA VAL A 748 3.68 -18.90 12.35
C VAL A 748 3.29 -20.26 11.81
N TRP A 749 2.80 -21.14 12.69
CA TRP A 749 2.45 -22.53 12.36
C TRP A 749 1.35 -22.71 11.29
N THR A 750 0.67 -21.63 10.90
CA THR A 750 -0.34 -21.62 9.84
C THR A 750 0.22 -21.29 8.45
N PHE A 751 1.51 -20.93 8.35
CA PHE A 751 2.15 -20.65 7.06
C PHE A 751 2.90 -21.90 6.55
N PRO A 752 3.12 -22.00 5.21
CA PRO A 752 3.94 -23.06 4.65
C PRO A 752 5.32 -23.16 5.29
N ASP A 753 5.91 -22.00 5.64
CA ASP A 753 7.16 -21.88 6.38
C ASP A 753 6.88 -21.27 7.77
N PRO A 754 6.79 -22.09 8.83
CA PRO A 754 6.55 -21.58 10.18
C PRO A 754 7.65 -20.66 10.68
N VAL A 755 8.92 -20.97 10.36
CA VAL A 755 10.07 -20.07 10.49
C VAL A 755 10.39 -19.55 9.08
N PRO A 756 10.71 -18.28 8.85
CA PRO A 756 11.08 -17.82 7.51
C PRO A 756 12.30 -18.57 6.98
N ILE A 757 12.15 -19.22 5.83
CA ILE A 757 13.20 -19.98 5.15
C ILE A 757 13.57 -19.27 3.84
N HIS A 758 14.87 -19.21 3.52
CA HIS A 758 15.33 -18.79 2.21
C HIS A 758 14.95 -19.85 1.18
N ARG A 759 14.33 -19.43 0.09
CA ARG A 759 13.97 -20.30 -1.04
C ARG A 759 14.43 -19.59 -2.29
N GLU A 760 15.13 -20.29 -3.17
CA GLU A 760 15.55 -19.68 -4.43
C GLU A 760 14.34 -19.26 -5.27
N PRO A 761 14.43 -18.13 -6.00
CA PRO A 761 13.42 -17.72 -6.96
C PRO A 761 13.11 -18.83 -7.98
N LEU A 762 11.90 -18.82 -8.55
CA LEU A 762 11.51 -19.81 -9.56
C LEU A 762 12.42 -19.74 -10.80
N TYR A 763 12.71 -18.52 -11.21
CA TYR A 763 13.66 -18.19 -12.28
C TYR A 763 14.92 -17.61 -11.64
N THR A 764 15.98 -18.42 -11.53
CA THR A 764 17.25 -18.04 -10.90
C THR A 764 18.44 -18.43 -11.77
N PRO A 765 19.46 -17.56 -11.90
CA PRO A 765 20.71 -17.92 -12.58
C PRO A 765 21.60 -18.79 -11.70
N ARG A 766 21.34 -18.84 -10.37
CA ARG A 766 22.09 -19.62 -9.38
C ARG A 766 21.49 -21.02 -9.21
N ARG A 767 21.51 -21.78 -10.31
CA ARG A 767 21.00 -23.16 -10.33
C ARG A 767 21.70 -24.08 -9.32
N ASP A 768 22.93 -23.75 -8.95
CA ASP A 768 23.69 -24.42 -7.88
C ASP A 768 23.01 -24.33 -6.51
N LEU A 769 22.23 -23.28 -6.25
CA LEU A 769 21.55 -23.08 -4.96
C LEU A 769 20.19 -23.79 -4.84
N VAL A 770 19.62 -24.26 -5.95
CA VAL A 770 18.26 -24.81 -5.98
C VAL A 770 18.13 -26.11 -5.18
N ALA A 771 19.20 -26.93 -5.16
CA ALA A 771 19.22 -28.15 -4.37
C ALA A 771 19.20 -27.89 -2.86
N ASP A 772 19.87 -26.82 -2.42
CA ASP A 772 19.96 -26.44 -1.01
C ASP A 772 18.70 -25.67 -0.56
N TYR A 773 18.13 -24.86 -1.45
CA TYR A 773 17.02 -23.94 -1.16
C TYR A 773 15.87 -24.08 -2.16
N PRO A 774 15.21 -25.24 -2.22
CA PRO A 774 14.12 -25.48 -3.16
C PRO A 774 12.90 -24.60 -2.87
N THR A 775 12.13 -24.33 -3.92
CA THR A 775 10.82 -23.68 -3.80
C THR A 775 9.76 -24.63 -3.20
N TYR A 776 8.49 -24.18 -3.17
CA TYR A 776 7.36 -24.95 -2.68
C TYR A 776 6.91 -26.04 -3.66
N ASP A 777 6.09 -26.99 -3.19
CA ASP A 777 5.33 -27.87 -4.09
C ASP A 777 4.16 -27.11 -4.75
N ASP A 778 3.78 -27.56 -5.94
CA ASP A 778 2.60 -27.08 -6.66
C ASP A 778 1.31 -27.33 -5.85
N LYS A 779 0.35 -26.42 -5.95
CA LYS A 779 -0.89 -26.49 -5.17
C LYS A 779 -2.06 -25.75 -5.83
N VAL A 780 -3.27 -26.02 -5.38
CA VAL A 780 -4.44 -25.17 -5.70
C VAL A 780 -4.58 -24.10 -4.63
N PHE A 781 -4.75 -22.84 -5.06
CA PHE A 781 -4.72 -21.70 -4.16
C PHE A 781 -5.51 -20.52 -4.75
N TYR A 782 -6.38 -19.90 -3.93
CA TYR A 782 -7.31 -18.85 -4.37
C TYR A 782 -8.04 -19.25 -5.67
N ARG A 783 -8.64 -20.45 -5.69
CA ARG A 783 -9.41 -21.01 -6.81
C ARG A 783 -8.64 -21.37 -8.07
N LEU A 784 -7.31 -21.30 -8.06
CA LEU A 784 -6.47 -21.52 -9.24
C LEU A 784 -5.31 -22.50 -8.96
N PRO A 785 -4.89 -23.31 -9.96
CA PRO A 785 -3.64 -24.05 -9.88
C PRO A 785 -2.48 -23.05 -9.78
N THR A 786 -1.57 -23.27 -8.83
CA THR A 786 -0.41 -22.41 -8.57
C THR A 786 0.85 -23.24 -8.60
N LEU A 787 1.73 -22.92 -9.55
CA LEU A 787 2.93 -23.68 -9.86
C LEU A 787 4.15 -23.09 -9.15
N TYR A 788 5.03 -23.97 -8.66
CA TYR A 788 6.28 -23.65 -8.00
C TYR A 788 7.36 -24.61 -8.51
N LYS A 789 7.46 -25.80 -7.91
CA LYS A 789 8.47 -26.82 -8.24
C LYS A 789 8.50 -27.16 -9.72
N SER A 790 7.35 -27.31 -10.37
CA SER A 790 7.28 -27.61 -11.81
C SER A 790 7.87 -26.52 -12.72
N ILE A 791 7.92 -25.27 -12.25
CA ILE A 791 8.61 -24.18 -12.92
C ILE A 791 10.10 -24.21 -12.58
N GLN A 792 10.45 -24.29 -11.29
CA GLN A 792 11.84 -24.23 -10.84
C GLN A 792 12.69 -25.42 -11.34
N GLU A 793 12.10 -26.58 -11.61
CA GLU A 793 12.81 -27.74 -12.18
C GLU A 793 13.33 -27.48 -13.60
N LYS A 794 12.73 -26.53 -14.34
CA LYS A 794 13.16 -26.17 -15.68
C LYS A 794 14.32 -25.17 -15.60
N ASP A 795 15.43 -25.48 -16.27
CA ASP A 795 16.60 -24.61 -16.31
C ASP A 795 16.51 -23.61 -17.46
N PHE A 796 16.21 -22.36 -17.13
CA PHE A 796 16.20 -21.23 -18.08
C PHE A 796 17.51 -20.42 -18.07
N ALA A 797 18.43 -20.69 -17.14
CA ALA A 797 19.57 -19.82 -16.87
C ALA A 797 20.59 -19.78 -18.01
N LYS A 798 20.63 -20.82 -18.86
CA LYS A 798 21.54 -20.87 -20.02
C LYS A 798 21.13 -19.88 -21.12
N ASP A 799 19.83 -19.78 -21.37
CA ASP A 799 19.28 -18.92 -22.43
C ASP A 799 18.98 -17.50 -21.92
N TYR A 800 18.71 -17.37 -20.62
CA TYR A 800 18.37 -16.12 -19.93
C TYR A 800 19.28 -15.92 -18.70
N PRO A 801 20.53 -15.48 -18.89
CA PRO A 801 21.52 -15.46 -17.81
C PRO A 801 21.42 -14.25 -16.86
N LEU A 802 20.65 -13.22 -17.23
CA LEU A 802 20.56 -11.98 -16.46
C LEU A 802 19.31 -11.96 -15.57
N ILE A 803 19.41 -11.41 -14.37
CA ILE A 803 18.26 -11.18 -13.50
C ILE A 803 17.55 -9.90 -13.95
N LEU A 804 16.25 -9.98 -14.22
CA LEU A 804 15.38 -8.82 -14.39
C LEU A 804 14.71 -8.46 -13.07
N THR A 805 14.92 -7.23 -12.61
CA THR A 805 14.20 -6.63 -11.49
C THR A 805 13.49 -5.35 -11.92
N SER A 806 12.30 -5.07 -11.37
CA SER A 806 11.56 -3.85 -11.68
C SER A 806 11.43 -2.89 -10.51
N GLY A 807 11.17 -1.62 -10.78
CA GLY A 807 10.87 -0.65 -9.75
C GLY A 807 10.27 0.64 -10.28
N ARG A 808 10.40 1.71 -9.50
CA ARG A 808 9.74 2.98 -9.75
C ARG A 808 10.71 4.05 -10.22
N LEU A 809 10.13 5.10 -10.80
CA LEU A 809 10.76 6.37 -11.07
C LEU A 809 10.08 7.47 -10.24
N VAL A 810 10.76 8.59 -9.97
CA VAL A 810 10.18 9.67 -9.16
C VAL A 810 9.11 10.45 -9.90
N GLU A 811 9.18 10.45 -11.23
CA GLU A 811 8.34 11.19 -12.16
C GLU A 811 6.96 10.52 -12.29
N TYR A 812 6.91 9.20 -12.15
CA TYR A 812 5.72 8.41 -12.45
C TYR A 812 5.12 7.73 -11.21
N GLU A 813 3.85 7.34 -11.34
CA GLU A 813 3.06 6.66 -10.31
C GLU A 813 2.21 5.56 -10.94
N GLY A 814 1.99 4.45 -10.22
CA GLY A 814 1.12 3.37 -10.71
C GLY A 814 1.59 2.81 -12.05
N GLY A 815 0.66 2.59 -12.98
CA GLY A 815 0.94 2.28 -14.38
C GLY A 815 1.28 3.49 -15.26
N GLY A 816 1.42 4.67 -14.65
CA GLY A 816 1.83 5.91 -15.30
C GLY A 816 0.74 6.59 -16.12
N GLU A 817 -0.51 6.11 -16.17
CA GLU A 817 -1.58 6.72 -16.96
C GLU A 817 -1.78 8.20 -16.64
N GLU A 818 -1.96 8.53 -15.35
CA GLU A 818 -2.15 9.91 -14.90
C GLU A 818 -0.88 10.77 -15.05
N THR A 819 0.29 10.19 -14.86
CA THR A 819 1.56 10.93 -14.75
C THR A 819 2.29 11.06 -16.10
N ARG A 820 2.16 10.09 -17.02
CA ARG A 820 2.61 10.21 -18.43
C ARG A 820 1.70 11.10 -19.26
N SER A 821 0.47 11.31 -18.78
CA SER A 821 -0.50 12.27 -19.33
C SER A 821 -0.33 13.67 -18.73
N ASN A 822 0.64 13.88 -17.84
CA ASN A 822 1.00 15.18 -17.30
C ASN A 822 2.22 15.74 -18.06
N PRO A 823 2.11 16.91 -18.72
CA PRO A 823 3.16 17.40 -19.60
C PRO A 823 4.48 17.70 -18.86
N TRP A 824 4.42 18.16 -17.60
CA TRP A 824 5.63 18.48 -16.83
C TRP A 824 6.37 17.22 -16.36
N LEU A 825 5.64 16.18 -15.97
CA LEU A 825 6.27 14.91 -15.57
C LEU A 825 6.81 14.15 -16.79
N ALA A 826 6.07 14.20 -17.91
CA ALA A 826 6.51 13.69 -19.20
C ALA A 826 7.81 14.35 -19.68
N GLU A 827 7.99 15.65 -19.45
CA GLU A 827 9.23 16.37 -19.77
C GLU A 827 10.44 15.83 -18.99
N LEU A 828 10.25 15.42 -17.73
CA LEU A 828 11.32 14.93 -16.86
C LEU A 828 11.81 13.53 -17.22
N GLN A 829 10.97 12.70 -17.86
CA GLN A 829 11.37 11.37 -18.31
C GLN A 829 10.64 10.95 -19.59
N GLN A 830 11.26 11.17 -20.74
CA GLN A 830 10.63 10.98 -22.05
C GLN A 830 10.72 9.56 -22.61
N GLU A 831 11.71 8.78 -22.16
CA GLU A 831 12.03 7.50 -22.78
C GLU A 831 11.93 6.34 -21.78
N MET A 832 11.49 5.20 -22.29
CA MET A 832 11.55 3.93 -21.58
C MET A 832 12.95 3.33 -21.74
N PHE A 833 13.53 2.83 -20.64
CA PHE A 833 14.89 2.32 -20.62
C PHE A 833 15.06 1.10 -19.71
N ALA A 834 16.16 0.37 -19.92
CA ALA A 834 16.68 -0.63 -19.00
C ALA A 834 18.07 -0.20 -18.50
N GLU A 835 18.28 -0.21 -17.18
CA GLU A 835 19.62 -0.04 -16.59
C GLU A 835 20.42 -1.33 -16.77
N VAL A 836 21.58 -1.23 -17.42
CA VAL A 836 22.46 -2.36 -17.71
C VAL A 836 23.86 -2.07 -17.18
N ASN A 837 24.50 -3.06 -16.56
CA ASN A 837 25.89 -2.89 -16.12
C ASN A 837 26.83 -2.79 -17.34
N PRO A 838 27.81 -1.87 -17.36
CA PRO A 838 28.74 -1.75 -18.47
C PRO A 838 29.50 -3.04 -18.80
N PHE A 839 29.79 -3.90 -17.81
CA PHE A 839 30.41 -5.20 -18.06
C PHE A 839 29.53 -6.10 -18.94
N ASP A 840 28.25 -6.21 -18.60
CA ASP A 840 27.30 -7.06 -19.32
C ASP A 840 27.01 -6.49 -20.71
N ALA A 841 26.85 -5.17 -20.82
CA ALA A 841 26.65 -4.47 -22.09
C ALA A 841 27.83 -4.62 -23.05
N ASN A 842 29.07 -4.46 -22.58
CA ASN A 842 30.27 -4.60 -23.40
C ASN A 842 30.44 -6.02 -23.96
N ASN A 843 30.09 -7.05 -23.18
CA ASN A 843 30.13 -8.44 -23.64
C ASN A 843 29.11 -8.72 -24.76
N LEU A 844 28.06 -7.91 -24.84
CA LEU A 844 26.97 -8.02 -25.82
C LEU A 844 27.07 -6.97 -26.95
N GLY A 845 28.07 -6.10 -26.93
CA GLY A 845 28.26 -5.05 -27.93
C GLY A 845 27.22 -3.93 -27.88
N ILE A 846 26.64 -3.65 -26.70
CA ILE A 846 25.58 -2.65 -26.49
C ILE A 846 26.21 -1.34 -25.98
N GLY A 847 25.91 -0.23 -26.64
CA GLY A 847 26.25 1.13 -26.23
C GLY A 847 25.19 1.80 -25.35
N ASP A 848 25.55 2.94 -24.74
CA ASP A 848 24.61 3.76 -23.98
C ASP A 848 23.66 4.51 -24.93
N GLY A 849 22.36 4.42 -24.67
CA GLY A 849 21.30 4.98 -25.52
C GLY A 849 20.91 4.12 -26.73
N ASP A 850 21.56 2.97 -26.94
CA ASP A 850 21.18 2.04 -28.00
C ASP A 850 19.79 1.45 -27.75
N ASP A 851 19.06 1.15 -28.81
CA ASP A 851 17.85 0.34 -28.71
C ASP A 851 18.23 -1.13 -28.51
N ILE A 852 17.56 -1.77 -27.56
CA ILE A 852 17.78 -3.19 -27.24
C ILE A 852 16.45 -3.94 -27.20
N TRP A 853 16.49 -5.21 -27.61
CA TRP A 853 15.46 -6.18 -27.26
C TRP A 853 15.80 -6.76 -25.90
N LEU A 854 14.84 -6.68 -24.97
CA LEU A 854 14.87 -7.40 -23.71
C LEU A 854 13.79 -8.48 -23.74
N GLU A 855 14.19 -9.74 -23.66
CA GLU A 855 13.28 -10.89 -23.68
C GLU A 855 13.30 -11.61 -22.33
N GLY A 856 12.12 -11.84 -21.77
CA GLY A 856 11.93 -12.61 -20.54
C GLY A 856 11.91 -14.11 -20.79
N ALA A 857 12.11 -14.91 -19.74
CA ALA A 857 12.21 -16.37 -19.84
C ALA A 857 10.95 -17.09 -20.38
N GLU A 858 9.81 -16.39 -20.47
CA GLU A 858 8.56 -16.89 -21.06
C GLU A 858 8.33 -16.40 -22.51
N GLY A 859 9.34 -15.80 -23.16
CA GLY A 859 9.38 -15.47 -24.58
C GLY A 859 8.78 -14.11 -24.98
N ALA A 860 8.24 -13.36 -24.02
CA ALA A 860 7.80 -11.99 -24.26
C ALA A 860 9.03 -11.06 -24.34
N ARG A 861 9.08 -10.21 -25.37
CA ARG A 861 10.17 -9.27 -25.60
C ARG A 861 9.68 -7.84 -25.72
N VAL A 862 10.47 -6.89 -25.24
CA VAL A 862 10.19 -5.45 -25.26
C VAL A 862 11.33 -4.68 -25.90
N LEU A 863 11.01 -3.58 -26.58
CA LEU A 863 11.99 -2.69 -27.21
C LEU A 863 12.18 -1.43 -26.35
N VAL A 864 13.38 -1.24 -25.81
CA VAL A 864 13.70 -0.15 -24.87
C VAL A 864 15.11 0.39 -25.08
N LYS A 865 15.39 1.57 -24.53
CA LYS A 865 16.75 2.14 -24.53
C LYS A 865 17.65 1.47 -23.50
N ALA A 866 18.91 1.21 -23.84
CA ALA A 866 19.93 0.85 -22.87
C ALA A 866 20.40 2.09 -22.10
N MET A 867 20.43 2.01 -20.78
CA MET A 867 21.08 2.99 -19.90
C MET A 867 22.24 2.30 -19.18
N LEU A 868 23.47 2.56 -19.61
CA LEU A 868 24.67 1.93 -19.04
C LEU A 868 25.04 2.58 -17.71
N THR A 869 25.12 1.78 -16.65
CA THR A 869 25.39 2.30 -15.31
C THR A 869 25.92 1.23 -14.35
N GLU A 870 26.91 1.59 -13.52
CA GLU A 870 27.42 0.72 -12.45
C GLU A 870 26.49 0.67 -11.22
N ARG A 871 25.41 1.47 -11.22
CA ARG A 871 24.40 1.45 -10.17
C ARG A 871 23.78 0.07 -10.04
N VAL A 872 23.52 -0.62 -11.15
CA VAL A 872 23.03 -2.00 -11.16
C VAL A 872 24.23 -2.98 -11.11
N GLY A 873 24.08 -4.07 -10.36
CA GLY A 873 25.11 -5.11 -10.26
C GLY A 873 25.32 -5.87 -11.57
N ARG A 874 26.49 -6.52 -11.72
CA ARG A 874 26.73 -7.45 -12.84
C ARG A 874 25.72 -8.60 -12.80
N GLY A 875 25.26 -9.02 -13.97
CA GLY A 875 24.24 -10.06 -14.11
C GLY A 875 22.83 -9.60 -13.71
N VAL A 876 22.61 -8.30 -13.50
CA VAL A 876 21.31 -7.74 -13.13
C VAL A 876 20.94 -6.61 -14.08
N VAL A 877 19.70 -6.61 -14.55
CA VAL A 877 19.06 -5.57 -15.36
C VAL A 877 17.88 -5.01 -14.58
N PHE A 878 17.74 -3.68 -14.59
CA PHE A 878 16.60 -3.01 -13.97
C PHE A 878 15.73 -2.31 -15.01
N MET A 879 14.41 -2.44 -14.88
CA MET A 879 13.46 -1.79 -15.77
C MET A 879 12.23 -1.23 -15.00
N PRO A 880 11.83 0.03 -15.21
CA PRO A 880 10.61 0.55 -14.60
C PRO A 880 9.34 -0.07 -15.21
N PHE A 881 8.23 -0.06 -14.46
CA PHE A 881 6.94 -0.63 -14.93
C PHE A 881 5.89 0.44 -15.29
N HIS A 882 6.24 1.72 -15.26
CA HIS A 882 5.31 2.85 -15.41
C HIS A 882 4.84 3.14 -16.84
N PHE A 883 5.36 2.44 -17.84
CA PHE A 883 5.16 2.79 -19.24
C PHE A 883 4.07 1.95 -19.89
N GLY A 884 3.50 2.48 -20.97
CA GLY A 884 2.44 1.82 -21.74
C GLY A 884 2.20 2.56 -23.05
N GLY A 885 1.48 1.92 -23.96
CA GLY A 885 1.20 2.43 -25.30
C GLY A 885 2.15 1.88 -26.37
N HIS A 886 3.17 1.11 -26.01
CA HIS A 886 3.82 0.17 -26.91
C HIS A 886 3.50 -1.27 -26.51
N TRP A 887 3.56 -2.19 -27.48
CA TRP A 887 3.32 -3.62 -27.29
C TRP A 887 4.31 -4.45 -28.11
N MET A 888 5.28 -5.06 -27.43
CA MET A 888 6.35 -5.85 -28.00
C MET A 888 7.07 -5.13 -29.16
N GLY A 889 7.33 -3.84 -28.95
CA GLY A 889 7.92 -2.92 -29.93
C GLY A 889 6.93 -2.25 -30.91
N GLU A 890 5.66 -2.65 -30.95
CA GLU A 890 4.64 -2.01 -31.77
C GLU A 890 4.05 -0.78 -31.09
N ASN A 891 3.87 0.32 -31.82
CA ASN A 891 3.25 1.53 -31.30
C ASN A 891 1.72 1.42 -31.33
N LEU A 892 1.07 1.61 -30.18
CA LEU A 892 -0.40 1.53 -30.02
C LEU A 892 -1.08 2.91 -29.97
N ARG A 893 -0.40 4.02 -30.26
CA ARG A 893 -0.96 5.37 -30.11
C ARG A 893 -2.31 5.53 -30.83
N GLU A 894 -2.45 4.95 -32.02
CA GLU A 894 -3.67 5.02 -32.83
C GLU A 894 -4.87 4.28 -32.21
N LYS A 895 -4.64 3.36 -31.26
CA LYS A 895 -5.72 2.65 -30.56
C LYS A 895 -6.36 3.46 -29.43
N TYR A 896 -5.74 4.56 -29.00
CA TYR A 896 -6.33 5.43 -27.98
C TYR A 896 -7.53 6.21 -28.54
N PRO A 897 -8.55 6.53 -27.73
CA PRO A 897 -9.53 7.54 -28.10
C PRO A 897 -8.84 8.84 -28.50
N SER A 898 -9.32 9.48 -29.57
CA SER A 898 -8.68 10.68 -30.13
C SER A 898 -8.39 11.75 -29.07
N GLY A 899 -7.11 12.15 -28.96
CA GLY A 899 -6.63 13.19 -28.05
C GLY A 899 -6.34 12.74 -26.61
N THR A 900 -6.58 11.48 -26.26
CA THR A 900 -6.42 10.95 -24.89
C THR A 900 -5.14 10.13 -24.67
N ASP A 901 -4.35 9.97 -25.72
CA ASP A 901 -3.05 9.33 -25.69
C ASP A 901 -2.08 10.06 -24.73
N PRO A 902 -1.33 9.35 -23.88
CA PRO A 902 -0.31 9.96 -23.04
C PRO A 902 0.77 10.68 -23.87
N TYR A 903 1.42 11.69 -23.27
CA TYR A 903 2.53 12.38 -23.92
C TYR A 903 3.70 11.41 -24.15
N VAL A 904 4.05 10.65 -23.11
CA VAL A 904 5.12 9.64 -23.15
C VAL A 904 4.53 8.24 -23.27
N LEU A 905 4.95 7.51 -24.31
CA LEU A 905 4.65 6.10 -24.50
C LEU A 905 5.90 5.27 -24.25
N GLY A 906 5.69 3.97 -24.04
CA GLY A 906 6.74 3.00 -23.87
C GLY A 906 6.13 1.65 -23.50
N GLU A 907 6.96 0.76 -22.97
CA GLU A 907 6.54 -0.57 -22.61
C GLU A 907 6.94 -0.89 -21.18
N ALA A 908 6.08 -1.55 -20.41
CA ALA A 908 6.36 -1.85 -19.01
C ALA A 908 7.28 -3.07 -18.86
N ALA A 909 8.09 -3.06 -17.80
CA ALA A 909 8.82 -4.25 -17.35
C ALA A 909 7.97 -5.51 -17.33
N ASN A 910 6.73 -5.37 -16.89
CA ASN A 910 5.84 -6.49 -16.63
C ASN A 910 5.33 -7.20 -17.90
N THR A 911 5.55 -6.64 -19.11
CA THR A 911 5.35 -7.40 -20.36
C THR A 911 6.30 -8.59 -20.44
N ALA A 912 7.56 -8.39 -20.07
CA ALA A 912 8.61 -9.40 -20.10
C ALA A 912 8.76 -10.18 -18.78
N GLN A 913 7.93 -9.90 -17.76
CA GLN A 913 7.99 -10.63 -16.50
C GLN A 913 7.14 -11.89 -16.52
N THR A 914 7.61 -12.87 -15.75
CA THR A 914 7.19 -14.26 -15.80
C THR A 914 6.13 -14.59 -14.74
N TYR A 915 5.72 -15.86 -14.71
CA TYR A 915 4.97 -16.47 -13.63
C TYR A 915 5.76 -16.46 -12.30
N GLY A 916 5.04 -16.28 -11.20
CA GLY A 916 5.58 -16.39 -9.85
C GLY A 916 4.70 -15.67 -8.85
N TYR A 917 4.31 -16.36 -7.77
CA TYR A 917 3.35 -15.83 -6.80
C TYR A 917 3.71 -16.22 -5.36
N ASP A 918 3.49 -15.33 -4.41
CA ASP A 918 3.70 -15.57 -2.98
C ASP A 918 2.81 -16.71 -2.48
N SER A 919 3.40 -17.60 -1.69
CA SER A 919 2.74 -18.81 -1.21
C SER A 919 1.58 -18.59 -0.23
N VAL A 920 1.39 -17.38 0.31
CA VAL A 920 0.34 -17.03 1.28
C VAL A 920 -0.65 -15.99 0.75
N THR A 921 -0.23 -15.17 -0.21
CA THR A 921 -1.06 -14.05 -0.69
C THR A 921 -1.23 -14.01 -2.21
N ALA A 922 -0.58 -14.89 -2.96
CA ALA A 922 -0.56 -14.86 -4.42
C ALA A 922 -0.06 -13.50 -4.99
N MET A 923 0.75 -12.78 -4.22
CA MET A 923 1.47 -11.59 -4.68
C MET A 923 2.45 -11.97 -5.79
N GLN A 924 2.43 -11.26 -6.90
CA GLN A 924 3.32 -11.52 -8.03
C GLN A 924 4.82 -11.31 -7.71
N GLU A 925 5.68 -12.07 -8.39
CA GLU A 925 7.14 -11.95 -8.36
C GLU A 925 7.63 -11.02 -9.48
N THR A 926 7.97 -9.78 -9.11
CA THR A 926 8.44 -8.76 -10.07
C THR A 926 9.86 -8.28 -9.77
N LYS A 927 10.48 -8.81 -8.72
CA LYS A 927 11.78 -8.37 -8.21
C LYS A 927 12.90 -9.33 -8.54
N CYS A 928 12.59 -10.56 -8.93
CA CYS A 928 13.59 -11.51 -9.39
C CYS A 928 12.98 -12.46 -10.43
N THR A 929 13.32 -12.26 -11.70
CA THR A 929 13.12 -13.25 -12.77
C THR A 929 14.32 -13.19 -13.72
N LEU A 930 14.30 -13.95 -14.82
CA LEU A 930 15.38 -14.01 -15.79
C LEU A 930 15.02 -13.31 -17.10
N CYS A 931 16.02 -12.69 -17.71
CA CYS A 931 15.95 -12.13 -19.06
C CYS A 931 17.26 -12.36 -19.83
N ARG A 932 17.19 -12.05 -21.13
CA ARG A 932 18.33 -11.79 -22.01
C ARG A 932 18.15 -10.44 -22.67
N ILE A 933 19.25 -9.81 -23.06
CA ILE A 933 19.25 -8.57 -23.83
C ILE A 933 20.12 -8.73 -25.08
N GLU A 934 19.71 -8.10 -26.17
CA GLU A 934 20.43 -8.06 -27.44
C GLU A 934 20.25 -6.71 -28.15
N PRO A 935 21.19 -6.26 -28.98
CA PRO A 935 21.00 -5.08 -29.84
C PRO A 935 19.75 -5.22 -30.73
N ALA A 936 18.98 -4.13 -30.91
CA ALA A 936 17.70 -4.14 -31.62
C ALA A 936 17.77 -4.15 -33.15
#